data_AF-A0A4U5P9C1-F1
#
_entry.id   AF-A0A4U5P9C1-F1
#
_cell.length_a   1.000
_cell.length_b   1.000
_cell.length_c   1.000
_cell.angle_alpha   90.00
_cell.angle_beta   90.00
_cell.angle_gamma   90.00
#
_symmetry.space_group_name_H-M   'P 1'
#
loop_
_entity.id
_entity.type
_entity.pdbx_description
1 polymer ?
#
loop_
_entity_poly.entity_id
_entity_poly.type
_entity_poly.pdbx_seq_one_letter_code
_entity_poly.pdbx_strand_id
1 'polypeptide(L)'
;MWREKTKGRSLDILWVSDQHDKIQKKTFTKWINYHLETHNSSRQVEDLFEDLRDGVLLCHLIEVLTGEALPVHKGRVSKRVHHISNLTTALTVLRRRGLELINNNPTDLADGNPRIVLGLVWQMILYFQIETNIQLLNEWGFEATAPLQAPSTSSTPLTPISKLKGSADRVILRWVAAEIAKKHGIIVNDMDKGWRDGVAFNALVHRSRPELIDMELVKRSTPRENVERAFRLAEEHLNIRPLLDVEDVLCDKPDKRSIITYVSQFIRVISNLRLIEPQPLVQPSLDRFRNLIQWISNTYQIALSFDLKSDLYAQYQHYLTLRKDFNNRKPEFAELSKTRDSMPEDEWRKNLDQWYQISRSLDLWRSDIERQLPCPLAELATWISESEQLISSPIALDKSEPKKSLQVISKQMELHESHFADYPRHLEKFHSIYNSGKVEGKFIPASFLESLRLRVESLNDASRDRIRYLNVLTAFYRLLEFVKQLNSKMEAWKSFDSLKGLNRSIREYNEEITAAPERKQKILVDDLQIIAQKKPSRENADLLREAESLFRDTTLRFRDLSTLLDEQYRLWRDFEMHTKRLDDELDVIERERLKIDPSLHTALRKCEQIADQIGKNGSNEAKNSVNEKVDRIRNRFKALAQQTAGGRLVVDFTVPSTSSAAVSPIQGTHLQKWMNDVEELVQTKISNAEEAANLLEAFAQRQTEIPTIESERIAIMRKLKNAQKEELNAQYRTLRNEIPMRKRTLKIVISMVSSVETYLKTVEEWTKTYSFEDEKNKNEFGKEAEILKQIDSMVDAFDSPDYASVIETAPIRNRVRKVKTVVVTIETIHIEKTVTIIEEKVVKLAKHDSTRERQSTLLEEVEKGLEQLEMLRERGVDLEPVTNRISAIQSEWTELNREFEQEEQMRTGVLNDLIAQKGQILSRVEATPEELRTSVVTVEAINFELKEFEDSPQLAELEERWQKKRVQVEKLLEAVDQLGRLEERYTNAEHAQCVVLEGAENLVTRLNSHYRNDCGLRSS
;
A
#
# COMPACT_ATOMS: atom_id res chain seq x y z
N MET A 1 39.84 -14.64 -34.78
CA MET A 1 39.43 -13.42 -34.03
C MET A 1 37.99 -12.96 -34.26
N TRP A 2 37.48 -12.72 -35.48
CA TRP A 2 36.04 -12.36 -35.66
C TRP A 2 35.06 -13.54 -35.50
N ARG A 3 35.51 -14.78 -35.72
CA ARG A 3 34.70 -16.00 -35.58
C ARG A 3 34.52 -16.50 -34.13
N GLU A 4 35.29 -15.97 -33.18
CA GLU A 4 35.20 -16.31 -31.74
C GLU A 4 34.25 -15.38 -30.98
N LYS A 5 34.13 -14.11 -31.38
CA LYS A 5 33.22 -13.14 -30.73
C LYS A 5 31.73 -13.43 -30.99
N THR A 6 31.39 -13.99 -32.16
CA THR A 6 30.00 -14.38 -32.50
C THR A 6 29.58 -15.68 -31.83
N LYS A 7 30.49 -16.65 -31.65
CA LYS A 7 30.24 -17.82 -30.81
C LYS A 7 30.07 -17.44 -29.33
N GLY A 8 30.87 -16.51 -28.83
CA GLY A 8 30.72 -15.96 -27.48
C GLY A 8 29.35 -15.31 -27.24
N ARG A 9 28.90 -14.39 -28.13
CA ARG A 9 27.57 -13.78 -28.02
C ARG A 9 26.41 -14.76 -28.14
N SER A 10 26.51 -15.77 -29.02
CA SER A 10 25.45 -16.78 -29.16
C SER A 10 25.38 -17.71 -27.95
N LEU A 11 26.52 -18.07 -27.35
CA LEU A 11 26.56 -18.81 -26.08
C LEU A 11 26.04 -17.97 -24.92
N ASP A 12 26.40 -16.69 -24.83
CA ASP A 12 25.93 -15.78 -23.77
C ASP A 12 24.40 -15.57 -23.84
N ILE A 13 23.82 -15.48 -25.04
CA ILE A 13 22.36 -15.35 -25.21
C ILE A 13 21.63 -16.66 -24.82
N LEU A 14 22.18 -17.82 -25.21
CA LEU A 14 21.65 -19.12 -24.81
C LEU A 14 21.78 -19.35 -23.29
N TRP A 15 22.91 -18.97 -22.69
CA TRP A 15 23.13 -19.08 -21.24
C TRP A 15 22.20 -18.17 -20.43
N VAL A 16 22.00 -16.93 -20.88
CA VAL A 16 21.07 -15.99 -20.24
C VAL A 16 19.62 -16.49 -20.34
N SER A 17 19.22 -17.05 -21.49
CA SER A 17 17.90 -17.65 -21.65
C SER A 17 17.70 -18.84 -20.71
N ASP A 18 18.68 -19.75 -20.61
CA ASP A 18 18.61 -20.92 -19.72
C ASP A 18 18.58 -20.52 -18.24
N GLN A 19 19.27 -19.43 -17.88
CA GLN A 19 19.27 -18.90 -16.52
C GLN A 19 17.94 -18.22 -16.17
N HIS A 20 17.36 -17.44 -17.10
CA HIS A 20 16.03 -16.85 -16.93
C HIS A 20 14.94 -17.91 -16.81
N ASP A 21 14.99 -18.97 -17.62
CA ASP A 21 14.02 -20.07 -17.55
C ASP A 21 14.07 -20.79 -16.18
N LYS A 22 15.26 -20.94 -15.58
CA LYS A 22 15.43 -21.48 -14.22
C LYS A 22 14.85 -20.56 -13.14
N ILE A 23 15.13 -19.26 -13.22
CA ILE A 23 14.61 -18.26 -12.26
C ILE A 23 13.09 -18.16 -12.35
N GLN A 24 12.55 -18.11 -13.58
CA GLN A 24 11.10 -18.12 -13.82
C GLN A 24 10.46 -19.40 -13.30
N LYS A 25 11.04 -20.58 -13.56
CA LYS A 25 10.54 -21.86 -13.03
C LYS A 25 10.35 -21.79 -11.52
N LYS A 26 11.39 -21.38 -10.77
CA LYS A 26 11.31 -21.27 -9.30
C LYS A 26 10.25 -20.27 -8.85
N THR A 27 10.26 -19.07 -9.43
CA THR A 27 9.35 -17.98 -9.05
C THR A 27 7.89 -18.35 -9.32
N PHE A 28 7.62 -18.94 -10.49
CA PHE A 28 6.29 -19.38 -10.89
C PHE A 28 5.81 -20.59 -10.08
N THR A 29 6.69 -21.55 -9.74
CA THR A 29 6.36 -22.63 -8.79
C THR A 29 5.90 -22.08 -7.44
N LYS A 30 6.67 -21.15 -6.86
CA LYS A 30 6.30 -20.51 -5.58
C LYS A 30 4.98 -19.75 -5.67
N TRP A 31 4.74 -19.07 -6.80
CA TRP A 31 3.48 -18.36 -7.05
C TRP A 31 2.28 -19.31 -7.12
N ILE A 32 2.40 -20.44 -7.85
CA ILE A 32 1.33 -21.45 -7.92
C ILE A 32 1.07 -22.03 -6.52
N ASN A 33 2.12 -22.40 -5.79
CA ASN A 33 1.98 -22.98 -4.45
C ASN A 33 1.34 -22.02 -3.45
N TYR A 34 1.62 -20.72 -3.55
CA TYR A 34 0.95 -19.69 -2.74
C TYR A 34 -0.57 -19.72 -2.92
N HIS A 35 -1.07 -19.83 -4.15
CA HIS A 35 -2.52 -19.93 -4.39
C HIS A 35 -3.07 -21.30 -3.97
N LEU A 36 -2.35 -22.39 -4.28
CA LEU A 36 -2.79 -23.75 -3.96
C LEU A 36 -2.83 -24.05 -2.45
N GLU A 37 -2.08 -23.35 -1.60
CA GLU A 37 -2.15 -23.49 -0.14
C GLU A 37 -3.54 -23.22 0.43
N THR A 38 -4.35 -22.39 -0.25
CA THR A 38 -5.72 -22.10 0.15
C THR A 38 -6.72 -23.18 -0.28
N HIS A 39 -6.28 -24.19 -1.04
CA HIS A 39 -7.12 -25.26 -1.58
C HIS A 39 -6.96 -26.56 -0.79
N ASN A 40 -8.01 -26.96 -0.07
CA ASN A 40 -8.05 -28.11 0.85
C ASN A 40 -7.71 -29.49 0.23
N SER A 41 -7.55 -29.61 -1.09
CA SER A 41 -7.39 -30.89 -1.82
C SER A 41 -6.22 -30.90 -2.82
N SER A 42 -5.34 -29.90 -2.80
CA SER A 42 -4.21 -29.78 -3.74
C SER A 42 -2.89 -30.24 -3.12
N ARG A 43 -2.14 -31.07 -3.85
CA ARG A 43 -0.70 -31.24 -3.60
C ARG A 43 0.05 -29.99 -4.06
N GLN A 44 1.19 -29.69 -3.43
CA GLN A 44 2.08 -28.64 -3.90
C GLN A 44 2.83 -29.09 -5.16
N VAL A 45 3.20 -28.13 -6.00
CA VAL A 45 4.08 -28.31 -7.16
C VAL A 45 5.52 -28.37 -6.67
N GLU A 46 6.21 -29.47 -6.98
CA GLU A 46 7.65 -29.63 -6.74
C GLU A 46 8.43 -29.34 -8.03
N ASP A 47 8.02 -29.95 -9.14
CA ASP A 47 8.54 -29.66 -10.48
C ASP A 47 7.44 -29.14 -11.40
N LEU A 48 7.51 -27.84 -11.71
CA LEU A 48 6.56 -27.14 -12.57
C LEU A 48 6.26 -27.85 -13.90
N PHE A 49 7.29 -28.45 -14.52
CA PHE A 49 7.17 -29.02 -15.86
C PHE A 49 6.61 -30.43 -15.84
N GLU A 50 6.74 -31.16 -14.72
CA GLU A 50 6.19 -32.51 -14.57
C GLU A 50 4.81 -32.49 -13.91
N ASP A 51 4.62 -31.69 -12.86
CA ASP A 51 3.42 -31.72 -12.03
C ASP A 51 2.20 -31.06 -12.68
N LEU A 52 2.40 -30.20 -13.69
CA LEU A 52 1.31 -29.61 -14.46
C LEU A 52 0.85 -30.48 -15.64
N ARG A 53 1.57 -31.55 -15.98
CA ARG A 53 1.32 -32.35 -17.20
C ARG A 53 -0.03 -33.05 -17.22
N ASP A 54 -0.55 -33.42 -16.06
CA ASP A 54 -1.84 -34.11 -15.94
C ASP A 54 -3.06 -33.17 -15.94
N GLY A 55 -2.80 -31.86 -15.91
CA GLY A 55 -3.81 -30.79 -15.89
C GLY A 55 -4.59 -30.65 -14.58
N VAL A 56 -4.38 -31.52 -13.59
CA VAL A 56 -5.15 -31.51 -12.33
C VAL A 56 -4.80 -30.28 -11.51
N LEU A 57 -3.51 -30.02 -11.29
CA LEU A 57 -3.06 -28.86 -10.53
C LEU A 57 -3.35 -27.55 -11.25
N LEU A 58 -3.31 -27.54 -12.58
CA LEU A 58 -3.71 -26.39 -13.38
C LEU A 58 -5.21 -26.09 -13.21
N CYS A 59 -6.06 -27.12 -13.18
CA CYS A 59 -7.48 -26.94 -12.88
C CYS A 59 -7.66 -26.38 -11.47
N HIS A 60 -7.09 -27.01 -10.44
CA HIS A 60 -7.24 -26.50 -9.06
C HIS A 60 -6.73 -25.06 -8.90
N LEU A 61 -5.64 -24.69 -9.58
CA LEU A 61 -5.15 -23.31 -9.59
C LEU A 61 -6.19 -22.35 -10.18
N ILE A 62 -6.81 -22.71 -11.30
CA ILE A 62 -7.87 -21.91 -11.92
C ILE A 62 -9.10 -21.84 -11.00
N GLU A 63 -9.46 -22.93 -10.32
CA GLU A 63 -10.56 -22.96 -9.35
C GLU A 63 -10.31 -21.93 -8.24
N VAL A 64 -9.10 -21.89 -7.66
CA VAL A 64 -8.72 -20.92 -6.64
C VAL A 64 -8.73 -19.49 -7.18
N LEU A 65 -8.16 -19.26 -8.37
CA LEU A 65 -8.06 -17.92 -8.95
C LEU A 65 -9.41 -17.35 -9.41
N THR A 66 -10.36 -18.21 -9.79
CA THR A 66 -11.64 -17.79 -10.39
C THR A 66 -12.86 -18.01 -9.49
N GLY A 67 -12.72 -18.80 -8.42
CA GLY A 67 -13.81 -19.25 -7.56
C GLY A 67 -14.76 -20.26 -8.21
N GLU A 68 -14.43 -20.79 -9.39
CA GLU A 68 -15.29 -21.70 -10.15
C GLU A 68 -14.73 -23.13 -10.14
N ALA A 69 -15.54 -24.08 -9.68
CA ALA A 69 -15.18 -25.50 -9.68
C ALA A 69 -15.11 -26.06 -11.12
N LEU A 70 -14.07 -26.83 -11.40
CA LEU A 70 -13.77 -27.42 -12.69
C LEU A 70 -13.92 -28.95 -12.65
N PRO A 71 -14.50 -29.57 -13.69
CA PRO A 71 -14.54 -31.01 -13.76
C PRO A 71 -13.14 -31.58 -13.99
N VAL A 72 -12.58 -32.23 -12.97
CA VAL A 72 -11.28 -32.90 -13.06
C VAL A 72 -11.47 -34.42 -13.21
N HIS A 73 -10.97 -34.99 -14.30
CA HIS A 73 -10.96 -36.43 -14.49
C HIS A 73 -9.81 -37.08 -13.71
N LYS A 74 -10.15 -37.68 -12.56
CA LYS A 74 -9.24 -38.52 -11.75
C LYS A 74 -9.59 -39.99 -11.97
N GLY A 75 -9.09 -40.59 -13.04
CA GLY A 75 -9.22 -42.04 -13.26
C GLY A 75 -8.42 -42.84 -12.23
N ARG A 76 -8.84 -44.08 -11.93
CA ARG A 76 -8.12 -45.02 -11.03
C ARG A 76 -6.69 -45.32 -11.50
N VAL A 77 -6.43 -45.15 -12.81
CA VAL A 77 -5.11 -45.11 -13.44
C VAL A 77 -5.12 -43.91 -14.41
N SER A 78 -4.25 -42.92 -14.17
CA SER A 78 -4.15 -41.76 -15.06
C SER A 78 -3.47 -42.14 -16.37
N LYS A 79 -4.08 -41.78 -17.50
CA LYS A 79 -3.56 -42.02 -18.85
C LYS A 79 -3.46 -40.68 -19.58
N ARG A 80 -2.59 -40.59 -20.59
CA ARG A 80 -2.37 -39.36 -21.40
C ARG A 80 -3.66 -38.73 -21.93
N VAL A 81 -4.67 -39.54 -22.26
CA VAL A 81 -6.00 -39.05 -22.68
C VAL A 81 -6.73 -38.26 -21.59
N HIS A 82 -6.60 -38.65 -20.31
CA HIS A 82 -7.15 -37.88 -19.18
C HIS A 82 -6.39 -36.58 -18.98
N HIS A 83 -5.07 -36.58 -19.16
CA HIS A 83 -4.23 -35.39 -19.07
C HIS A 83 -4.66 -34.33 -20.08
N ILE A 84 -4.78 -34.74 -21.35
CA ILE A 84 -5.24 -33.87 -22.44
C ILE A 84 -6.66 -33.35 -22.14
N SER A 85 -7.56 -34.17 -21.61
CA SER A 85 -8.92 -33.75 -21.25
C SER A 85 -8.94 -32.68 -20.15
N ASN A 86 -8.17 -32.88 -19.07
CA ASN A 86 -8.06 -31.92 -17.97
C ASN A 86 -7.41 -30.62 -18.44
N LEU A 87 -6.32 -30.70 -19.21
CA LEU A 87 -5.66 -29.53 -19.80
C LEU A 87 -6.58 -28.79 -20.78
N THR A 88 -7.36 -29.50 -21.59
CA THR A 88 -8.37 -28.88 -22.48
C THR A 88 -9.43 -28.14 -21.69
N THR A 89 -9.90 -28.73 -20.58
CA THR A 89 -10.85 -28.08 -19.66
C THR A 89 -10.27 -26.79 -19.08
N ALA A 90 -9.05 -26.86 -18.53
CA ALA A 90 -8.34 -25.71 -17.99
C ALA A 90 -8.19 -24.57 -19.03
N LEU A 91 -7.65 -24.87 -20.22
CA LEU A 91 -7.45 -23.87 -21.27
C LEU A 91 -8.78 -23.30 -21.79
N THR A 92 -9.84 -24.10 -21.83
CA THR A 92 -11.17 -23.63 -22.26
C THR A 92 -11.73 -22.59 -21.29
N VAL A 93 -11.59 -22.83 -19.98
CA VAL A 93 -12.05 -21.87 -18.97
C VAL A 93 -11.22 -20.60 -18.98
N LEU A 94 -9.89 -20.70 -19.13
CA LEU A 94 -9.03 -19.53 -19.31
C LEU A 94 -9.45 -18.69 -20.52
N ARG A 95 -9.74 -19.32 -21.67
CA ARG A 95 -10.26 -18.61 -22.85
C ARG A 95 -11.63 -17.97 -22.60
N ARG A 96 -12.54 -18.68 -21.93
CA ARG A 96 -13.87 -18.15 -21.59
C ARG A 96 -13.79 -16.94 -20.64
N ARG A 97 -12.74 -16.87 -19.80
CA ARG A 97 -12.45 -15.72 -18.95
C ARG A 97 -11.78 -14.56 -19.69
N GLY A 98 -11.44 -14.72 -20.97
CA GLY A 98 -10.87 -13.65 -21.80
C GLY A 98 -9.37 -13.74 -22.03
N LEU A 99 -8.70 -14.83 -21.62
CA LEU A 99 -7.30 -15.04 -21.98
C LEU A 99 -7.19 -15.56 -23.42
N GLU A 100 -6.59 -14.77 -24.29
CA GLU A 100 -6.17 -15.20 -25.63
C GLU A 100 -4.88 -16.04 -25.54
N LEU A 101 -5.05 -17.36 -25.42
CA LEU A 101 -3.95 -18.32 -25.27
C LEU A 101 -3.25 -18.60 -26.61
N ILE A 102 -2.25 -17.79 -26.96
CA ILE A 102 -1.43 -17.94 -28.16
C ILE A 102 -0.40 -19.07 -27.96
N ASN A 103 -0.39 -20.06 -28.84
CA ASN A 103 0.55 -21.20 -28.84
C ASN A 103 0.49 -22.11 -27.59
N ASN A 104 -0.69 -22.22 -26.95
CA ASN A 104 -0.92 -23.20 -25.86
C ASN A 104 -1.82 -24.33 -26.33
N ASN A 105 -1.22 -25.45 -26.73
CA ASN A 105 -1.91 -26.69 -27.08
C ASN A 105 -1.91 -27.67 -25.87
N PRO A 106 -3.05 -28.29 -25.52
CA PRO A 106 -3.10 -29.34 -24.50
C PRO A 106 -2.06 -30.45 -24.67
N THR A 107 -1.67 -30.81 -25.90
CA THR A 107 -0.66 -31.86 -26.13
C THR A 107 0.71 -31.45 -25.65
N ASP A 108 1.13 -30.23 -25.95
CA ASP A 108 2.47 -29.74 -25.63
C ASP A 108 2.64 -29.50 -24.11
N LEU A 109 1.54 -29.15 -23.44
CA LEU A 109 1.46 -29.09 -21.97
C LEU A 109 1.53 -30.48 -21.35
N ALA A 110 0.85 -31.48 -21.93
CA ALA A 110 0.95 -32.87 -21.48
C ALA A 110 2.36 -33.46 -21.69
N ASP A 111 3.12 -32.90 -22.62
CA ASP A 111 4.54 -33.21 -22.85
C ASP A 111 5.50 -32.45 -21.93
N GLY A 112 5.02 -31.49 -21.14
CA GLY A 112 5.82 -30.76 -20.16
C GLY A 112 6.81 -29.78 -20.79
N ASN A 113 6.54 -29.25 -22.00
CA ASN A 113 7.46 -28.35 -22.69
C ASN A 113 7.71 -27.06 -21.86
N PRO A 114 8.95 -26.81 -21.39
CA PRO A 114 9.25 -25.71 -20.47
C PRO A 114 8.79 -24.34 -20.96
N ARG A 115 9.02 -24.02 -22.24
CA ARG A 115 8.70 -22.69 -22.80
C ARG A 115 7.19 -22.45 -22.84
N ILE A 116 6.40 -23.48 -23.13
CA ILE A 116 4.95 -23.40 -23.23
C ILE A 116 4.34 -23.33 -21.83
N VAL A 117 4.86 -24.13 -20.89
CA VAL A 117 4.42 -24.09 -19.48
C VAL A 117 4.73 -22.73 -18.83
N LEU A 118 5.97 -22.23 -18.96
CA LEU A 118 6.33 -20.90 -18.45
C LEU A 118 5.51 -19.79 -19.11
N GLY A 119 5.28 -19.88 -20.42
CA GLY A 119 4.46 -18.93 -21.17
C GLY A 119 3.01 -18.87 -20.67
N LEU A 120 2.40 -20.03 -20.42
CA LEU A 120 1.04 -20.15 -19.89
C LEU A 120 0.94 -19.57 -18.48
N VAL A 121 1.84 -19.96 -17.58
CA VAL A 121 1.81 -19.49 -16.18
C VAL A 121 2.04 -17.97 -16.13
N TRP A 122 2.93 -17.44 -16.96
CA TRP A 122 3.10 -15.99 -17.09
C TRP A 122 1.83 -15.27 -17.56
N GLN A 123 1.12 -15.80 -18.55
CA GLN A 123 -0.16 -15.22 -18.99
C GLN A 123 -1.19 -15.20 -17.86
N MET A 124 -1.23 -16.27 -17.05
CA MET A 124 -2.10 -16.33 -15.88
C MET A 124 -1.71 -15.29 -14.80
N ILE A 125 -0.42 -15.15 -14.48
CA ILE A 125 0.07 -14.12 -13.56
C ILE A 125 -0.29 -12.72 -14.08
N LEU A 126 -0.06 -12.49 -15.37
CA LEU A 126 -0.35 -11.21 -16.01
C LEU A 126 -1.84 -10.86 -15.87
N TYR A 127 -2.73 -11.80 -16.15
CA TYR A 127 -4.17 -11.57 -16.12
C TYR A 127 -4.76 -11.50 -14.70
N PHE A 128 -4.51 -12.52 -13.86
CA PHE A 128 -5.18 -12.65 -12.56
C PHE A 128 -4.55 -11.82 -11.43
N GLN A 129 -3.28 -11.42 -11.58
CA GLN A 129 -2.60 -10.61 -10.57
C GLN A 129 -2.25 -9.22 -11.10
N ILE A 130 -1.50 -9.14 -12.21
CA ILE A 130 -0.92 -7.87 -12.65
C ILE A 130 -1.99 -6.95 -13.27
N GLU A 131 -2.90 -7.46 -14.10
CA GLU A 131 -3.92 -6.64 -14.76
C GLU A 131 -4.91 -6.04 -13.76
N THR A 132 -5.34 -6.81 -12.77
CA THR A 132 -6.12 -6.29 -11.63
C THR A 132 -5.35 -5.19 -10.88
N ASN A 133 -4.05 -5.38 -10.67
CA ASN A 133 -3.23 -4.36 -10.02
C ASN A 133 -3.06 -3.11 -10.90
N ILE A 134 -2.94 -3.24 -12.22
CA ILE A 134 -2.88 -2.12 -13.15
C ILE A 134 -4.20 -1.34 -13.14
N GLN A 135 -5.35 -2.02 -13.08
CA GLN A 135 -6.64 -1.36 -12.92
C GLN A 135 -6.66 -0.51 -11.64
N LEU A 136 -6.21 -1.07 -10.51
CA LEU A 136 -6.06 -0.32 -9.26
C LEU A 136 -5.07 0.86 -9.37
N LEU A 137 -3.96 0.68 -10.09
CA LEU A 137 -2.98 1.75 -10.30
C LEU A 137 -3.55 2.86 -11.19
N ASN A 138 -4.31 2.52 -12.23
CA ASN A 138 -5.03 3.49 -13.06
C ASN A 138 -6.03 4.30 -12.22
N GLU A 139 -6.79 3.64 -11.33
CA GLU A 139 -7.67 4.32 -10.36
C GLU A 139 -6.91 5.28 -9.44
N TRP A 140 -5.63 5.01 -9.16
CA TRP A 140 -4.74 5.88 -8.38
C TRP A 140 -4.07 6.98 -9.20
N GLY A 141 -4.47 7.15 -10.46
CA GLY A 141 -3.93 8.16 -11.38
C GLY A 141 -2.64 7.75 -12.08
N PHE A 142 -2.24 6.48 -12.00
CA PHE A 142 -1.11 5.92 -12.75
C PHE A 142 -1.59 5.34 -14.08
N GLU A 143 -2.08 6.19 -14.99
CA GLU A 143 -2.55 5.74 -16.29
C GLU A 143 -1.39 5.36 -17.22
N ALA A 144 -1.63 4.38 -18.10
CA ALA A 144 -0.82 4.20 -19.30
C ALA A 144 -1.18 5.31 -20.29
N THR A 145 -0.49 6.45 -20.21
CA THR A 145 -0.67 7.57 -21.14
C THR A 145 -0.49 7.09 -22.58
N ALA A 146 -1.62 6.92 -23.29
CA ALA A 146 -1.65 6.91 -24.74
C ALA A 146 -1.64 8.38 -25.22
N PRO A 147 -1.01 8.69 -26.37
CA PRO A 147 -1.07 10.04 -26.93
C PRO A 147 -2.53 10.45 -27.20
N LEU A 148 -2.87 11.70 -26.90
CA LEU A 148 -4.18 12.29 -27.16
C LEU A 148 -4.50 12.23 -28.67
N GLN A 149 -5.75 11.88 -28.98
CA GLN A 149 -6.27 11.43 -30.28
C GLN A 149 -6.23 12.49 -31.40
N ALA A 150 -5.94 12.04 -32.64
CA ALA A 150 -6.51 12.62 -33.86
C ALA A 150 -7.78 11.82 -34.26
N PRO A 151 -8.84 12.47 -34.79
CA PRO A 151 -10.08 11.81 -35.14
C PRO A 151 -9.97 11.17 -36.53
N SER A 152 -9.89 9.84 -36.61
CA SER A 152 -10.02 9.15 -37.90
C SER A 152 -10.76 7.82 -37.76
N THR A 153 -11.89 7.79 -38.45
CA THR A 153 -12.64 6.64 -38.92
C THR A 153 -11.76 5.62 -39.65
N SER A 154 -11.49 4.47 -39.05
CA SER A 154 -11.31 3.20 -39.79
C SER A 154 -11.34 2.02 -38.83
N SER A 155 -12.31 1.13 -39.07
CA SER A 155 -12.51 -0.12 -38.38
C SER A 155 -11.51 -1.18 -38.87
N THR A 156 -10.44 -1.42 -38.10
CA THR A 156 -9.77 -2.73 -38.10
C THR A 156 -9.22 -3.02 -36.69
N PRO A 157 -9.66 -4.08 -35.99
CA PRO A 157 -9.18 -4.38 -34.65
C PRO A 157 -7.80 -5.07 -34.72
N LEU A 158 -6.76 -4.38 -34.22
CA LEU A 158 -5.50 -5.02 -33.79
C LEU A 158 -5.69 -5.60 -32.39
N THR A 159 -5.12 -6.79 -32.15
CA THR A 159 -5.40 -7.63 -30.96
C THR A 159 -4.91 -7.02 -29.62
N PRO A 160 -5.62 -7.24 -28.50
CA PRO A 160 -5.40 -6.51 -27.23
C PRO A 160 -4.10 -6.84 -26.48
N ILE A 161 -3.50 -8.01 -26.68
CA ILE A 161 -2.40 -8.50 -25.82
C ILE A 161 -1.05 -7.80 -26.07
N SER A 162 -0.75 -7.41 -27.32
CA SER A 162 0.56 -6.82 -27.65
C SER A 162 0.73 -5.43 -27.05
N LYS A 163 -0.36 -4.65 -26.92
CA LYS A 163 -0.39 -3.35 -26.23
C LYS A 163 -0.22 -3.48 -24.71
N LEU A 164 -0.61 -4.60 -24.10
CA LEU A 164 -0.63 -4.77 -22.64
C LEU A 164 0.78 -5.06 -22.06
N LYS A 165 1.66 -5.74 -22.80
CA LYS A 165 2.97 -6.18 -22.30
C LYS A 165 3.98 -5.03 -22.07
N GLY A 166 3.88 -3.96 -22.85
CA GLY A 166 4.67 -2.72 -22.67
C GLY A 166 3.95 -1.64 -21.83
N SER A 167 2.73 -1.93 -21.38
CA SER A 167 1.93 -1.04 -20.51
C SER A 167 2.12 -1.41 -19.04
N ALA A 168 2.14 -2.70 -18.71
CA ALA A 168 2.23 -3.20 -17.35
C ALA A 168 3.52 -2.81 -16.60
N ASP A 169 4.66 -2.96 -17.27
CA ASP A 169 5.96 -2.59 -16.72
C ASP A 169 6.07 -1.07 -16.51
N ARG A 170 5.62 -0.26 -17.47
CA ARG A 170 5.64 1.21 -17.36
C ARG A 170 4.73 1.72 -16.25
N VAL A 171 3.52 1.17 -16.12
CA VAL A 171 2.56 1.56 -15.07
C VAL A 171 3.09 1.19 -13.68
N ILE A 172 3.59 -0.04 -13.50
CA ILE A 172 4.17 -0.45 -12.20
C ILE A 172 5.44 0.35 -11.91
N LEU A 173 6.30 0.62 -12.91
CA LEU A 173 7.48 1.47 -12.72
C LEU A 173 7.12 2.88 -12.27
N ARG A 174 6.15 3.51 -12.92
CA ARG A 174 5.65 4.84 -12.56
C ARG A 174 5.10 4.86 -11.14
N TRP A 175 4.37 3.83 -10.76
CA TRP A 175 3.88 3.67 -9.39
C TRP A 175 5.04 3.52 -8.38
N VAL A 176 5.99 2.61 -8.62
CA VAL A 176 7.16 2.43 -7.75
C VAL A 176 7.91 3.75 -7.61
N ALA A 177 8.19 4.45 -8.73
CA ALA A 177 8.85 5.74 -8.72
C ALA A 177 8.09 6.76 -7.86
N ALA A 178 6.78 6.87 -8.01
CA ALA A 178 5.98 7.80 -7.20
C ALA A 178 5.98 7.46 -5.70
N GLU A 179 5.94 6.18 -5.33
CA GLU A 179 5.88 5.74 -3.93
C GLU A 179 7.22 5.86 -3.20
N ILE A 180 8.34 5.54 -3.87
CA ILE A 180 9.65 5.44 -3.21
C ILE A 180 10.72 6.39 -3.74
N ALA A 181 10.66 6.84 -5.01
CA ALA A 181 11.72 7.69 -5.56
C ALA A 181 11.76 9.06 -4.89
N LYS A 182 10.60 9.74 -4.78
CA LYS A 182 10.51 11.09 -4.21
C LYS A 182 10.81 11.15 -2.71
N LYS A 183 10.50 10.09 -1.96
CA LYS A 183 10.66 10.04 -0.50
C LYS A 183 12.10 9.71 -0.07
N HIS A 184 12.84 8.97 -0.90
CA HIS A 184 14.15 8.43 -0.53
C HIS A 184 15.30 8.81 -1.48
N GLY A 185 15.01 9.52 -2.58
CA GLY A 185 15.99 9.88 -3.60
C GLY A 185 16.52 8.68 -4.39
N ILE A 186 15.69 7.65 -4.60
CA ILE A 186 16.07 6.39 -5.27
C ILE A 186 15.54 6.43 -6.70
N ILE A 187 16.40 6.17 -7.68
CA ILE A 187 16.02 6.13 -9.10
C ILE A 187 15.76 4.67 -9.49
N VAL A 188 14.52 4.36 -9.90
CA VAL A 188 14.14 3.03 -10.40
C VAL A 188 13.59 3.18 -11.82
N ASN A 189 14.40 2.84 -12.82
CA ASN A 189 14.08 3.04 -14.24
C ASN A 189 13.84 1.73 -15.01
N ASP A 190 14.07 0.59 -14.37
CA ASP A 190 13.89 -0.73 -14.95
C ASP A 190 13.26 -1.70 -13.93
N MET A 191 12.81 -2.85 -14.44
CA MET A 191 12.27 -3.96 -13.64
C MET A 191 13.24 -5.16 -13.65
N ASP A 192 14.53 -4.92 -13.86
CA ASP A 192 15.55 -5.97 -13.88
C ASP A 192 16.79 -5.59 -13.04
N LYS A 193 17.78 -4.90 -13.61
CA LYS A 193 19.10 -4.67 -12.98
C LYS A 193 19.04 -3.65 -11.84
N GLY A 194 18.17 -2.66 -11.92
CA GLY A 194 17.97 -1.62 -10.90
C GLY A 194 17.46 -2.13 -9.56
N TRP A 195 17.09 -3.41 -9.47
CA TRP A 195 16.62 -4.06 -8.23
C TRP A 195 17.70 -4.88 -7.53
N ARG A 196 18.87 -5.06 -8.17
CA ARG A 196 19.96 -5.93 -7.70
C ARG A 196 20.59 -5.46 -6.39
N ASP A 197 20.62 -4.16 -6.14
CA ASP A 197 21.22 -3.58 -4.93
C ASP A 197 20.34 -3.73 -3.66
N GLY A 198 19.11 -4.21 -3.83
CA GLY A 198 18.13 -4.42 -2.78
C GLY A 198 17.54 -3.13 -2.18
N VAL A 199 17.95 -1.95 -2.63
CA VAL A 199 17.54 -0.66 -2.04
C VAL A 199 16.08 -0.37 -2.34
N ALA A 200 15.64 -0.61 -3.58
CA ALA A 200 14.25 -0.44 -4.00
C ALA A 200 13.28 -1.36 -3.22
N PHE A 201 13.67 -2.62 -2.95
CA PHE A 201 12.85 -3.53 -2.14
C PHE A 201 12.68 -3.04 -0.70
N ASN A 202 13.77 -2.59 -0.06
CA ASN A 202 13.69 -2.02 1.28
C ASN A 202 12.86 -0.73 1.31
N ALA A 203 12.95 0.09 0.27
CA ALA A 203 12.15 1.32 0.18
C ALA A 203 10.64 1.03 0.10
N LEU A 204 10.22 -0.02 -0.61
CA LEU A 204 8.81 -0.43 -0.65
C LEU A 204 8.30 -0.95 0.70
N VAL A 205 9.14 -1.69 1.43
CA VAL A 205 8.82 -2.13 2.80
C VAL A 205 8.73 -0.92 3.74
N HIS A 206 9.70 0.00 3.68
CA HIS A 206 9.71 1.25 4.44
C HIS A 206 8.49 2.14 4.12
N ARG A 207 8.06 2.18 2.86
CA ARG A 207 6.86 2.91 2.45
C ARG A 207 5.59 2.37 3.14
N SER A 208 5.53 1.05 3.32
CA SER A 208 4.41 0.37 3.97
C SER A 208 4.48 0.51 5.50
N ARG A 209 5.68 0.39 6.08
CA ARG A 209 5.96 0.51 7.52
C ARG A 209 7.32 1.18 7.76
N PRO A 210 7.35 2.51 7.95
CA PRO A 210 8.58 3.28 8.09
C PRO A 210 9.46 2.84 9.27
N GLU A 211 8.84 2.37 10.35
CA GLU A 211 9.51 1.99 11.60
C GLU A 211 10.41 0.76 11.48
N LEU A 212 10.26 -0.05 10.42
CA LEU A 212 11.00 -1.30 10.24
C LEU A 212 12.35 -1.13 9.57
N ILE A 213 12.58 -0.03 8.86
CA ILE A 213 13.74 0.13 7.98
C ILE A 213 14.37 1.50 8.16
N ASP A 214 15.66 1.51 8.50
CA ASP A 214 16.49 2.70 8.37
C ASP A 214 17.08 2.76 6.95
N MET A 215 16.54 3.65 6.12
CA MET A 215 16.97 3.80 4.72
C MET A 215 18.41 4.32 4.59
N GLU A 216 18.97 5.00 5.59
CA GLU A 216 20.36 5.46 5.58
C GLU A 216 21.33 4.30 5.85
N LEU A 217 20.92 3.33 6.67
CA LEU A 217 21.65 2.07 6.85
C LEU A 217 21.61 1.21 5.58
N VAL A 218 20.44 1.14 4.92
CA VAL A 218 20.25 0.36 3.68
C VAL A 218 21.19 0.85 2.58
N LYS A 219 21.32 2.16 2.38
CA LYS A 219 22.22 2.74 1.36
C LYS A 219 23.70 2.41 1.56
N ARG A 220 24.10 2.04 2.78
CA ARG A 220 25.50 1.69 3.14
C ARG A 220 25.74 0.18 3.27
N SER A 221 24.68 -0.62 3.27
CA SER A 221 24.74 -2.08 3.42
C SER A 221 25.05 -2.77 2.10
N THR A 222 25.45 -4.04 2.14
CA THR A 222 25.71 -4.80 0.91
C THR A 222 24.41 -5.21 0.20
N PRO A 223 24.43 -5.41 -1.14
CA PRO A 223 23.25 -5.85 -1.88
C PRO A 223 22.57 -7.10 -1.32
N ARG A 224 23.37 -8.09 -0.89
CA ARG A 224 22.87 -9.34 -0.32
C ARG A 224 22.09 -9.10 0.98
N GLU A 225 22.69 -8.35 1.91
CA GLU A 225 22.04 -8.00 3.18
C GLU A 225 20.75 -7.20 2.96
N ASN A 226 20.75 -6.30 1.97
CA ASN A 226 19.56 -5.53 1.62
C ASN A 226 18.43 -6.42 1.10
N VAL A 227 18.70 -7.31 0.14
CA VAL A 227 17.67 -8.21 -0.41
C VAL A 227 17.15 -9.17 0.67
N GLU A 228 18.03 -9.78 1.46
CA GLU A 228 17.64 -10.67 2.58
C GLU A 228 16.80 -9.95 3.64
N ARG A 229 17.17 -8.70 3.97
CA ARG A 229 16.42 -7.88 4.93
C ARG A 229 15.03 -7.56 4.38
N ALA A 230 14.94 -7.09 3.14
CA ALA A 230 13.67 -6.70 2.55
C ALA A 230 12.70 -7.88 2.47
N PHE A 231 13.16 -9.05 2.01
CA PHE A 231 12.30 -10.23 1.86
C PHE A 231 11.79 -10.74 3.21
N ARG A 232 12.67 -10.80 4.23
CA ARG A 232 12.29 -11.20 5.59
C ARG A 232 11.28 -10.26 6.22
N LEU A 233 11.53 -8.94 6.14
CA LEU A 233 10.63 -7.94 6.71
C LEU A 233 9.28 -7.90 5.99
N ALA A 234 9.28 -8.06 4.66
CA ALA A 234 8.05 -8.15 3.87
C ALA A 234 7.22 -9.38 4.24
N GLU A 235 7.85 -10.53 4.47
CA GLU A 235 7.17 -11.75 4.90
C GLU A 235 6.60 -11.62 6.32
N GLU A 236 7.43 -11.25 7.30
CA GLU A 236 7.05 -11.20 8.71
C GLU A 236 6.02 -10.10 9.03
N HIS A 237 6.11 -8.94 8.37
CA HIS A 237 5.34 -7.75 8.77
C HIS A 237 4.30 -7.30 7.75
N LEU A 238 4.48 -7.63 6.47
CA LEU A 238 3.55 -7.26 5.39
C LEU A 238 2.78 -8.46 4.82
N ASN A 239 3.07 -9.68 5.29
CA ASN A 239 2.50 -10.93 4.78
C ASN A 239 2.71 -11.10 3.26
N ILE A 240 3.84 -10.60 2.73
CA ILE A 240 4.24 -10.75 1.34
C ILE A 240 5.19 -11.93 1.23
N ARG A 241 4.79 -12.97 0.50
CA ARG A 241 5.59 -14.18 0.39
C ARG A 241 6.83 -13.97 -0.50
N PRO A 242 8.03 -14.42 -0.08
CA PRO A 242 9.26 -14.34 -0.87
C PRO A 242 9.23 -15.28 -2.09
N LEU A 243 8.73 -14.77 -3.22
CA LEU A 243 8.70 -15.50 -4.49
C LEU A 243 10.08 -15.59 -5.17
N LEU A 244 11.01 -14.71 -4.80
CA LEU A 244 12.37 -14.66 -5.36
C LEU A 244 13.38 -15.21 -4.35
N ASP A 245 14.41 -15.90 -4.84
CA ASP A 245 15.59 -16.21 -4.03
C ASP A 245 16.59 -15.05 -4.10
N VAL A 246 17.37 -14.86 -3.05
CA VAL A 246 18.40 -13.80 -2.98
C VAL A 246 19.42 -13.94 -4.11
N GLU A 247 19.89 -15.17 -4.38
CA GLU A 247 20.87 -15.42 -5.45
C GLU A 247 20.32 -15.09 -6.85
N ASP A 248 19.03 -15.30 -7.06
CA ASP A 248 18.37 -15.07 -8.35
C ASP A 248 18.24 -13.57 -8.65
N VAL A 249 18.17 -12.73 -7.61
CA VAL A 249 18.19 -11.25 -7.71
C VAL A 249 19.63 -10.73 -7.88
N LEU A 250 20.60 -11.34 -7.22
CA LEU A 250 22.00 -10.88 -7.24
C LEU A 250 22.76 -11.28 -8.52
N CYS A 251 22.15 -12.05 -9.41
CA CYS A 251 22.74 -12.40 -10.70
C CYS A 251 22.91 -11.18 -11.63
N ASP A 252 23.73 -11.31 -12.68
CA ASP A 252 24.09 -10.17 -13.54
C ASP A 252 22.94 -9.61 -14.36
N LYS A 253 21.92 -10.44 -14.64
CA LYS A 253 20.70 -10.05 -15.35
C LYS A 253 19.49 -10.72 -14.71
N PRO A 254 18.89 -10.10 -13.67
CA PRO A 254 17.66 -10.61 -13.07
C PRO A 254 16.54 -10.72 -14.11
N ASP A 255 15.68 -11.72 -13.97
CA ASP A 255 14.55 -11.89 -14.88
C ASP A 255 13.44 -10.87 -14.58
N LYS A 256 13.13 -10.03 -15.57
CA LYS A 256 12.13 -8.96 -15.46
C LYS A 256 10.75 -9.47 -15.03
N ARG A 257 10.30 -10.62 -15.56
CA ARG A 257 8.96 -11.16 -15.24
C ARG A 257 8.87 -11.58 -13.79
N SER A 258 9.94 -12.17 -13.26
CA SER A 258 10.04 -12.62 -11.88
C SER A 258 10.06 -11.44 -10.91
N ILE A 259 10.79 -10.36 -11.23
CA ILE A 259 10.78 -9.10 -10.45
C ILE A 259 9.37 -8.49 -10.42
N ILE A 260 8.73 -8.31 -11.57
CA ILE A 260 7.36 -7.75 -11.66
C ILE A 260 6.37 -8.60 -10.84
N THR A 261 6.47 -9.93 -10.94
CA THR A 261 5.60 -10.86 -10.20
C THR A 261 5.71 -10.64 -8.70
N TYR A 262 6.92 -10.50 -8.17
CA TYR A 262 7.14 -10.25 -6.75
C TYR A 262 6.72 -8.84 -6.32
N VAL A 263 7.17 -7.80 -7.03
CA VAL A 263 6.89 -6.39 -6.71
C VAL A 263 5.39 -6.08 -6.72
N SER A 264 4.64 -6.67 -7.65
CA SER A 264 3.20 -6.44 -7.75
C SER A 264 2.41 -6.88 -6.51
N GLN A 265 2.96 -7.74 -5.63
CA GLN A 265 2.32 -8.08 -4.35
C GLN A 265 2.23 -6.86 -3.40
N PHE A 266 3.17 -5.92 -3.48
CA PHE A 266 3.19 -4.72 -2.63
C PHE A 266 2.03 -3.76 -2.94
N ILE A 267 1.53 -3.74 -4.19
CA ILE A 267 0.43 -2.86 -4.61
C ILE A 267 -0.81 -3.13 -3.75
N ARG A 268 -1.15 -4.41 -3.51
CA ARG A 268 -2.32 -4.78 -2.70
C ARG A 268 -2.13 -4.43 -1.23
N VAL A 269 -0.92 -4.56 -0.68
CA VAL A 269 -0.64 -4.14 0.71
C VAL A 269 -0.80 -2.63 0.87
N ILE A 270 -0.23 -1.85 -0.05
CA ILE A 270 -0.31 -0.38 -0.01
C ILE A 270 -1.74 0.11 -0.28
N SER A 271 -2.54 -0.62 -1.07
CA SER A 271 -3.97 -0.32 -1.26
C SER A 271 -4.75 -0.34 0.05
N ASN A 272 -4.49 -1.33 0.91
CA ASN A 272 -5.12 -1.45 2.22
C ASN A 272 -4.69 -0.34 3.18
N LEU A 273 -3.47 0.19 3.01
CA LEU A 273 -2.94 1.31 3.81
C LEU A 273 -3.51 2.67 3.37
N ARG A 274 -3.71 2.89 2.06
CA ARG A 274 -4.34 4.12 1.52
C ARG A 274 -5.81 4.28 1.94
N LEU A 275 -6.50 3.20 2.31
CA LEU A 275 -7.83 3.26 2.92
C LEU A 275 -7.81 3.84 4.36
N ILE A 276 -6.64 4.06 4.96
CA ILE A 276 -6.44 4.46 6.37
C ILE A 276 -5.83 5.87 6.49
N GLU A 277 -5.06 6.37 5.52
CA GLU A 277 -4.54 7.75 5.50
C GLU A 277 -5.55 8.74 4.87
N PRO A 278 -5.99 9.79 5.57
CA PRO A 278 -6.80 10.85 4.97
C PRO A 278 -5.93 11.72 4.05
N GLN A 279 -6.14 11.63 2.73
CA GLN A 279 -5.48 12.51 1.75
C GLN A 279 -6.15 13.90 1.68
N PRO A 280 -5.39 14.96 1.33
CA PRO A 280 -5.94 16.28 1.03
C PRO A 280 -6.78 16.24 -0.26
N LEU A 281 -7.93 16.91 -0.22
CA LEU A 281 -8.99 16.94 -1.23
C LEU A 281 -8.51 17.30 -2.65
N VAL A 282 -8.45 16.32 -3.55
CA VAL A 282 -8.96 16.49 -4.91
C VAL A 282 -10.34 15.85 -4.90
N GLN A 283 -11.40 16.66 -4.99
CA GLN A 283 -12.76 16.14 -5.03
C GLN A 283 -12.93 15.24 -6.27
N PRO A 284 -13.42 14.00 -6.12
CA PRO A 284 -13.77 13.18 -7.28
C PRO A 284 -14.86 13.91 -8.06
N SER A 285 -14.66 14.16 -9.36
CA SER A 285 -15.71 14.79 -10.16
C SER A 285 -16.96 13.92 -10.14
N LEU A 286 -18.14 14.50 -9.89
CA LEU A 286 -19.42 13.78 -9.88
C LEU A 286 -19.71 13.07 -11.21
N ASP A 287 -19.06 13.52 -12.29
CA ASP A 287 -19.18 12.96 -13.63
C ASP A 287 -18.83 11.46 -13.70
N ARG A 288 -17.90 10.99 -12.86
CA ARG A 288 -17.55 9.57 -12.80
C ARG A 288 -18.72 8.68 -12.34
N PHE A 289 -19.65 9.22 -11.56
CA PHE A 289 -20.80 8.49 -11.00
C PHE A 289 -22.10 8.71 -11.79
N ARG A 290 -22.06 9.44 -12.91
CA ARG A 290 -23.24 9.75 -13.73
C ARG A 290 -24.01 8.51 -14.15
N ASN A 291 -23.31 7.45 -14.56
CA ASN A 291 -23.91 6.18 -14.97
C ASN A 291 -24.60 5.47 -13.80
N LEU A 292 -24.02 5.54 -12.60
CA LEU A 292 -24.60 4.96 -11.40
C LEU A 292 -25.88 5.70 -10.99
N ILE A 293 -25.83 7.03 -10.93
CA ILE A 293 -26.98 7.88 -10.56
C ILE A 293 -28.15 7.67 -11.53
N GLN A 294 -27.87 7.57 -12.83
CA GLN A 294 -28.87 7.26 -13.84
C GLN A 294 -29.45 5.85 -13.66
N TRP A 295 -28.60 4.86 -13.36
CA TRP A 295 -29.05 3.50 -13.08
C TRP A 295 -29.92 3.42 -11.83
N ILE A 296 -29.60 4.14 -10.75
CA ILE A 296 -30.40 4.21 -9.52
C ILE A 296 -31.79 4.75 -9.84
N SER A 297 -31.86 5.87 -10.55
CA SER A 297 -33.15 6.48 -10.93
C SER A 297 -34.00 5.54 -11.79
N ASN A 298 -33.42 4.88 -12.80
CA ASN A 298 -34.14 3.96 -13.67
C ASN A 298 -34.61 2.69 -12.92
N THR A 299 -33.72 2.12 -12.12
CA THR A 299 -34.00 0.88 -11.37
C THR A 299 -35.03 1.12 -10.27
N TYR A 300 -35.04 2.30 -9.66
CA TYR A 300 -36.08 2.70 -8.72
C TYR A 300 -37.47 2.73 -9.38
N GLN A 301 -37.59 3.22 -10.62
CA GLN A 301 -38.86 3.18 -11.35
C GLN A 301 -39.31 1.74 -11.66
N ILE A 302 -38.37 0.85 -12.00
CA ILE A 302 -38.66 -0.59 -12.18
C ILE A 302 -39.12 -1.20 -10.85
N ALA A 303 -38.47 -0.85 -9.74
CA ALA A 303 -38.82 -1.31 -8.41
C ALA A 303 -40.24 -0.88 -7.96
N LEU A 304 -40.71 0.29 -8.41
CA LEU A 304 -42.07 0.78 -8.14
C LEU A 304 -43.14 0.19 -9.05
N SER A 305 -42.77 -0.24 -10.26
CA SER A 305 -43.71 -0.66 -11.33
C SER A 305 -43.79 -2.17 -11.54
N PHE A 306 -43.08 -2.95 -10.72
CA PHE A 306 -43.02 -4.41 -10.85
C PHE A 306 -44.41 -5.05 -10.73
N ASP A 307 -44.87 -5.63 -11.84
CA ASP A 307 -46.20 -6.22 -11.98
C ASP A 307 -46.21 -7.69 -11.53
N LEU A 308 -46.96 -7.98 -10.46
CA LEU A 308 -47.15 -9.30 -9.84
C LEU A 308 -47.96 -10.29 -10.71
N LYS A 309 -48.31 -9.95 -11.95
CA LYS A 309 -49.19 -10.76 -12.82
C LYS A 309 -48.48 -11.78 -13.72
N SER A 310 -47.15 -11.83 -13.71
CA SER A 310 -46.37 -12.77 -14.52
C SER A 310 -46.21 -14.14 -13.86
N ASP A 311 -45.80 -15.16 -14.60
CA ASP A 311 -45.50 -16.49 -14.06
C ASP A 311 -44.40 -16.44 -12.97
N LEU A 312 -44.55 -17.24 -11.90
CA LEU A 312 -43.66 -17.23 -10.72
C LEU A 312 -42.17 -17.36 -11.08
N TYR A 313 -41.86 -18.17 -12.10
CA TYR A 313 -40.47 -18.39 -12.52
C TYR A 313 -39.91 -17.20 -13.32
N ALA A 314 -40.75 -16.51 -14.09
CA ALA A 314 -40.36 -15.29 -14.78
C ALA A 314 -40.10 -14.14 -13.78
N GLN A 315 -40.94 -14.01 -12.75
CA GLN A 315 -40.73 -13.04 -11.67
C GLN A 315 -39.38 -13.24 -10.99
N TYR A 316 -39.03 -14.49 -10.71
CA TYR A 316 -37.77 -14.82 -10.05
C TYR A 316 -36.54 -14.60 -10.92
N GLN A 317 -36.60 -14.92 -12.22
CA GLN A 317 -35.50 -14.62 -13.13
C GLN A 317 -35.25 -13.11 -13.21
N HIS A 318 -36.31 -12.30 -13.25
CA HIS A 318 -36.19 -10.85 -13.23
C HIS A 318 -35.56 -10.34 -11.93
N TYR A 319 -36.01 -10.87 -10.79
CA TYR A 319 -35.40 -10.59 -9.49
C TYR A 319 -33.91 -10.95 -9.46
N LEU A 320 -33.51 -12.13 -9.94
CA LEU A 320 -32.10 -12.56 -9.94
C LEU A 320 -31.22 -11.63 -10.76
N THR A 321 -31.68 -11.21 -11.95
CA THR A 321 -30.96 -10.25 -12.80
C THR A 321 -30.77 -8.91 -12.09
N LEU A 322 -31.85 -8.33 -11.56
CA LEU A 322 -31.79 -7.05 -10.84
C LEU A 322 -30.96 -7.14 -9.55
N ARG A 323 -31.06 -8.23 -8.80
CA ARG A 323 -30.28 -8.45 -7.58
C ARG A 323 -28.80 -8.57 -7.88
N LYS A 324 -28.44 -9.26 -8.97
CA LYS A 324 -27.05 -9.35 -9.46
C LYS A 324 -26.52 -7.96 -9.83
N ASP A 325 -27.29 -7.19 -10.60
CA ASP A 325 -26.89 -5.84 -11.02
C ASP A 325 -26.75 -4.88 -9.83
N PHE A 326 -27.68 -4.93 -8.87
CA PHE A 326 -27.60 -4.15 -7.63
C PHE A 326 -26.36 -4.51 -6.80
N ASN A 327 -26.05 -5.81 -6.66
CA ASN A 327 -24.86 -6.26 -5.93
C ASN A 327 -23.56 -5.83 -6.62
N ASN A 328 -23.50 -5.88 -7.95
CA ASN A 328 -22.32 -5.43 -8.71
C ASN A 328 -22.04 -3.93 -8.52
N ARG A 329 -23.10 -3.12 -8.30
CA ARG A 329 -22.99 -1.66 -8.14
C ARG A 329 -22.83 -1.19 -6.69
N LYS A 330 -22.93 -2.09 -5.69
CA LYS A 330 -22.71 -1.76 -4.27
C LYS A 330 -21.34 -1.08 -4.01
N PRO A 331 -20.22 -1.52 -4.59
CA PRO A 331 -18.93 -0.86 -4.42
C PRO A 331 -18.93 0.58 -4.96
N GLU A 332 -19.49 0.79 -6.16
CA GLU A 332 -19.60 2.12 -6.78
C GLU A 332 -20.45 3.07 -5.92
N PHE A 333 -21.55 2.58 -5.33
CA PHE A 333 -22.39 3.37 -4.42
C PHE A 333 -21.71 3.66 -3.08
N ALA A 334 -20.96 2.70 -2.53
CA ALA A 334 -20.16 2.90 -1.33
C ALA A 334 -19.07 3.97 -1.55
N GLU A 335 -18.54 4.06 -2.76
CA GLU A 335 -17.60 5.10 -3.15
C GLU A 335 -18.28 6.47 -3.33
N LEU A 336 -19.43 6.52 -4.01
CA LEU A 336 -20.25 7.73 -4.11
C LEU A 336 -20.65 8.26 -2.71
N SER A 337 -20.90 7.37 -1.75
CA SER A 337 -21.21 7.74 -0.36
C SER A 337 -20.06 8.46 0.35
N LYS A 338 -18.81 8.20 -0.04
CA LYS A 338 -17.62 8.89 0.49
C LYS A 338 -17.48 10.30 -0.08
N THR A 339 -18.11 10.58 -1.22
CA THR A 339 -18.11 11.89 -1.89
C THR A 339 -19.39 12.68 -1.63
N ARG A 340 -20.11 12.36 -0.55
CA ARG A 340 -21.37 13.01 -0.16
C ARG A 340 -21.27 14.53 -0.17
N ASP A 341 -20.21 15.07 0.41
CA ASP A 341 -20.05 16.51 0.62
C ASP A 341 -19.78 17.29 -0.70
N SER A 342 -19.62 16.58 -1.82
CA SER A 342 -19.43 17.13 -3.16
C SER A 342 -20.74 17.28 -3.96
N MET A 343 -21.88 16.78 -3.45
CA MET A 343 -23.18 16.78 -4.11
C MET A 343 -24.20 17.65 -3.35
N PRO A 344 -25.15 18.34 -4.02
CA PRO A 344 -26.25 19.00 -3.35
C PRO A 344 -27.00 18.04 -2.42
N GLU A 345 -27.30 18.48 -1.19
CA GLU A 345 -27.84 17.60 -0.14
C GLU A 345 -29.16 16.94 -0.54
N ASP A 346 -30.00 17.64 -1.30
CA ASP A 346 -31.27 17.12 -1.81
C ASP A 346 -31.08 16.02 -2.87
N GLU A 347 -30.07 16.16 -3.73
CA GLU A 347 -29.74 15.17 -4.75
C GLU A 347 -29.12 13.92 -4.12
N TRP A 348 -28.23 14.10 -3.13
CA TRP A 348 -27.68 12.99 -2.36
C TRP A 348 -28.77 12.24 -1.60
N ARG A 349 -29.64 12.95 -0.88
CA ARG A 349 -30.76 12.34 -0.14
C ARG A 349 -31.69 11.56 -1.07
N LYS A 350 -32.02 12.11 -2.24
CA LYS A 350 -32.83 11.42 -3.26
C LYS A 350 -32.17 10.12 -3.71
N ASN A 351 -30.90 10.14 -4.09
CA ASN A 351 -30.18 8.95 -4.55
C ASN A 351 -30.04 7.90 -3.43
N LEU A 352 -29.79 8.35 -2.19
CA LEU A 352 -29.69 7.49 -1.03
C LEU A 352 -31.03 6.80 -0.71
N ASP A 353 -32.13 7.55 -0.72
CA ASP A 353 -33.47 7.02 -0.49
C ASP A 353 -33.86 6.01 -1.60
N GLN A 354 -33.64 6.38 -2.86
CA GLN A 354 -33.88 5.47 -4.00
C GLN A 354 -33.06 4.18 -3.91
N TRP A 355 -31.78 4.28 -3.54
CA TRP A 355 -30.91 3.12 -3.35
C TRP A 355 -31.43 2.18 -2.26
N TYR A 356 -31.79 2.70 -1.09
CA TYR A 356 -32.34 1.89 0.00
C TYR A 356 -33.71 1.32 -0.35
N GLN A 357 -34.55 2.07 -1.07
CA GLN A 357 -35.85 1.59 -1.51
C GLN A 357 -35.72 0.49 -2.57
N ILE A 358 -34.74 0.54 -3.47
CA ILE A 358 -34.42 -0.57 -4.38
C ILE A 358 -34.02 -1.81 -3.57
N SER A 359 -33.09 -1.67 -2.62
CA SER A 359 -32.66 -2.80 -1.76
C SER A 359 -33.84 -3.43 -1.04
N ARG A 360 -34.69 -2.60 -0.41
CA ARG A 360 -35.87 -3.03 0.33
C ARG A 360 -36.88 -3.72 -0.59
N SER A 361 -37.12 -3.16 -1.78
CA SER A 361 -38.05 -3.75 -2.76
C SER A 361 -37.56 -5.11 -3.22
N LEU A 362 -36.26 -5.27 -3.51
CA LEU A 362 -35.67 -6.56 -3.87
C LEU A 362 -35.81 -7.60 -2.74
N ASP A 363 -35.63 -7.20 -1.48
CA ASP A 363 -35.79 -8.09 -0.34
C ASP A 363 -37.26 -8.52 -0.14
N LEU A 364 -38.21 -7.58 -0.33
CA LEU A 364 -39.65 -7.86 -0.31
C LEU A 364 -40.05 -8.80 -1.45
N TRP A 365 -39.61 -8.52 -2.68
CA TRP A 365 -39.88 -9.39 -3.83
C TRP A 365 -39.35 -10.79 -3.63
N ARG A 366 -38.11 -10.93 -3.13
CA ARG A 366 -37.56 -12.23 -2.75
C ARG A 366 -38.49 -12.95 -1.78
N SER A 367 -38.89 -12.28 -0.69
CA SER A 367 -39.74 -12.88 0.33
C SER A 367 -41.10 -13.29 -0.23
N ASP A 368 -41.73 -12.45 -1.04
CA ASP A 368 -43.04 -12.72 -1.64
C ASP A 368 -42.97 -13.86 -2.68
N ILE A 369 -41.92 -13.90 -3.50
CA ILE A 369 -41.68 -14.98 -4.48
C ILE A 369 -41.39 -16.30 -3.76
N GLU A 370 -40.53 -16.29 -2.74
CA GLU A 370 -40.15 -17.50 -1.99
C GLU A 370 -41.32 -18.04 -1.14
N ARG A 371 -42.22 -17.18 -0.64
CA ARG A 371 -43.45 -17.58 0.05
C ARG A 371 -44.47 -18.27 -0.86
N GLN A 372 -44.40 -18.03 -2.16
CA GLN A 372 -45.26 -18.67 -3.16
C GLN A 372 -44.74 -20.06 -3.60
N LEU A 373 -43.56 -20.48 -3.12
CA LEU A 373 -43.05 -21.83 -3.37
C LEU A 373 -43.92 -22.89 -2.66
N PRO A 374 -44.00 -24.13 -3.19
CA PRO A 374 -44.69 -25.21 -2.49
C PRO A 374 -44.08 -25.48 -1.11
N CYS A 375 -44.92 -25.71 -0.09
CA CYS A 375 -44.49 -26.28 1.20
C CYS A 375 -43.81 -27.62 0.91
N PRO A 376 -42.56 -27.91 1.34
CA PRO A 376 -41.78 -27.31 2.45
C PRO A 376 -40.80 -26.16 2.14
N LEU A 377 -40.66 -25.73 0.89
CA LEU A 377 -39.64 -24.75 0.50
C LEU A 377 -39.98 -23.33 0.99
N ALA A 378 -41.27 -22.96 1.01
CA ALA A 378 -41.71 -21.67 1.57
C ALA A 378 -41.47 -21.56 3.09
N GLU A 379 -41.65 -22.66 3.83
CA GLU A 379 -41.34 -22.73 5.28
C GLU A 379 -39.85 -22.51 5.51
N LEU A 380 -39.01 -23.22 4.74
CA LEU A 380 -37.55 -23.08 4.80
C LEU A 380 -37.11 -21.66 4.46
N ALA A 381 -37.63 -21.08 3.37
CA ALA A 381 -37.25 -19.73 2.95
C ALA A 381 -37.62 -18.67 4.00
N THR A 382 -38.79 -18.81 4.63
CA THR A 382 -39.21 -17.95 5.75
C THR A 382 -38.25 -18.09 6.93
N TRP A 383 -37.93 -19.32 7.33
CA TRP A 383 -36.98 -19.59 8.40
C TRP A 383 -35.58 -19.04 8.09
N ILE A 384 -35.09 -19.17 6.85
CA ILE A 384 -33.81 -18.59 6.41
C ILE A 384 -33.85 -17.07 6.55
N SER A 385 -34.91 -16.41 6.11
CA SER A 385 -35.04 -14.95 6.22
C SER A 385 -35.08 -14.46 7.66
N GLU A 386 -35.80 -15.14 8.55
CA GLU A 386 -35.80 -14.85 9.99
C GLU A 386 -34.39 -15.05 10.60
N SER A 387 -33.68 -16.09 10.17
CA SER A 387 -32.30 -16.38 10.59
C SER A 387 -31.33 -15.28 10.16
N GLU A 388 -31.40 -14.84 8.89
CA GLU A 388 -30.60 -13.73 8.35
C GLU A 388 -30.84 -12.42 9.13
N GLN A 389 -32.11 -12.14 9.48
CA GLN A 389 -32.49 -10.98 10.26
C GLN A 389 -31.95 -11.05 11.69
N LEU A 390 -32.04 -12.22 12.34
CA LEU A 390 -31.54 -12.43 13.69
C LEU A 390 -30.02 -12.26 13.77
N ILE A 391 -29.28 -12.75 12.77
CA ILE A 391 -27.82 -12.57 12.66
C ILE A 391 -27.45 -11.10 12.43
N SER A 392 -28.22 -10.40 11.57
CA SER A 392 -27.92 -9.02 11.16
C SER A 392 -28.44 -7.96 12.13
N SER A 393 -29.25 -8.32 13.12
CA SER A 393 -29.87 -7.37 14.04
C SER A 393 -28.81 -6.63 14.86
N PRO A 394 -28.82 -5.28 14.88
CA PRO A 394 -27.95 -4.50 15.75
C PRO A 394 -28.32 -4.73 17.23
N ILE A 395 -27.34 -4.59 18.12
CA ILE A 395 -27.51 -4.75 19.57
C ILE A 395 -27.25 -3.40 20.22
N ALA A 396 -28.24 -2.87 20.92
CA ALA A 396 -28.07 -1.64 21.69
C ALA A 396 -27.31 -1.94 23.00
N LEU A 397 -26.05 -1.49 23.08
CA LEU A 397 -25.18 -1.71 24.22
C LEU A 397 -24.70 -0.36 24.78
N ASP A 398 -24.67 -0.26 26.10
CA ASP A 398 -24.21 0.91 26.83
C ASP A 398 -23.01 0.54 27.71
N LYS A 399 -21.85 1.16 27.44
CA LYS A 399 -20.61 0.96 28.20
C LYS A 399 -20.68 1.51 29.62
N SER A 400 -21.56 2.49 29.88
CA SER A 400 -21.74 3.06 31.22
C SER A 400 -22.50 2.11 32.15
N GLU A 401 -23.34 1.23 31.59
CA GLU A 401 -24.17 0.25 32.30
C GLU A 401 -23.83 -1.20 31.87
N PRO A 402 -22.59 -1.69 32.14
CA PRO A 402 -22.11 -2.95 31.60
C PRO A 402 -22.94 -4.17 32.04
N LYS A 403 -23.46 -4.18 33.27
CA LYS A 403 -24.40 -5.21 33.75
C LYS A 403 -25.68 -5.32 32.93
N LYS A 404 -26.30 -4.20 32.53
CA LYS A 404 -27.51 -4.19 31.67
C LYS A 404 -27.16 -4.69 30.27
N SER A 405 -26.04 -4.23 29.73
CA SER A 405 -25.52 -4.68 28.43
C SER A 405 -25.26 -6.19 28.40
N LEU A 406 -24.71 -6.76 29.47
CA LEU A 406 -24.56 -8.22 29.60
C LEU A 406 -25.90 -8.96 29.56
N GLN A 407 -26.95 -8.45 30.22
CA GLN A 407 -28.29 -9.06 30.17
C GLN A 407 -28.89 -9.02 28.76
N VAL A 408 -28.69 -7.93 28.03
CA VAL A 408 -29.11 -7.80 26.62
C VAL A 408 -28.39 -8.82 25.75
N ILE A 409 -27.07 -8.97 25.91
CA ILE A 409 -26.26 -9.95 25.17
C ILE A 409 -26.73 -11.38 25.47
N SER A 410 -26.92 -11.74 26.74
CA SER A 410 -27.42 -13.06 27.12
C SER A 410 -28.78 -13.38 26.51
N LYS A 411 -29.72 -12.43 26.55
CA LYS A 411 -31.04 -12.61 25.91
C LYS A 411 -30.95 -12.84 24.40
N GLN A 412 -30.00 -12.16 23.73
CA GLN A 412 -29.75 -12.38 22.29
C GLN A 412 -29.13 -13.75 22.01
N MET A 413 -28.24 -14.23 22.88
CA MET A 413 -27.66 -15.58 22.77
C MET A 413 -28.74 -16.66 22.96
N GLU A 414 -29.61 -16.52 23.97
CA GLU A 414 -30.72 -17.45 24.23
C GLU A 414 -31.68 -17.52 23.03
N LEU A 415 -32.06 -16.37 22.48
CA LEU A 415 -32.92 -16.29 21.30
C LEU A 415 -32.27 -16.97 20.09
N HIS A 416 -30.98 -16.74 19.88
CA HIS A 416 -30.22 -17.35 18.79
C HIS A 416 -30.09 -18.87 18.95
N GLU A 417 -29.73 -19.36 20.14
CA GLU A 417 -29.66 -20.79 20.43
C GLU A 417 -31.00 -21.50 20.21
N SER A 418 -32.10 -20.88 20.67
CA SER A 418 -33.44 -21.42 20.47
C SER A 418 -33.83 -21.47 18.98
N HIS A 419 -33.52 -20.43 18.20
CA HIS A 419 -33.90 -20.34 16.78
C HIS A 419 -33.13 -21.32 15.89
N PHE A 420 -31.84 -21.52 16.17
CA PHE A 420 -30.97 -22.40 15.39
C PHE A 420 -30.99 -23.87 15.86
N ALA A 421 -31.73 -24.21 16.92
CA ALA A 421 -31.87 -25.59 17.41
C ALA A 421 -32.41 -26.55 16.34
N ASP A 422 -33.33 -26.09 15.49
CA ASP A 422 -33.95 -26.88 14.41
C ASP A 422 -33.16 -26.83 13.08
N TYR A 423 -32.03 -26.13 13.00
CA TYR A 423 -31.23 -26.01 11.77
C TYR A 423 -30.89 -27.35 11.10
N PRO A 424 -30.44 -28.40 11.83
CA PRO A 424 -30.13 -29.69 11.21
C PRO A 424 -31.35 -30.33 10.54
N ARG A 425 -32.54 -30.16 11.12
CA ARG A 425 -33.80 -30.69 10.57
C ARG A 425 -34.19 -29.96 9.29
N HIS A 426 -34.04 -28.64 9.27
CA HIS A 426 -34.27 -27.83 8.07
C HIS A 426 -33.32 -28.22 6.93
N LEU A 427 -32.04 -28.45 7.24
CA LEU A 427 -31.03 -28.85 6.27
C LEU A 427 -31.29 -30.25 5.70
N GLU A 428 -31.63 -31.23 6.55
CA GLU A 428 -31.97 -32.59 6.11
C GLU A 428 -33.19 -32.61 5.20
N LYS A 429 -34.27 -31.90 5.59
CA LYS A 429 -35.50 -31.75 4.78
C LYS A 429 -35.18 -31.09 3.44
N PHE A 430 -34.31 -30.09 3.41
CA PHE A 430 -33.90 -29.41 2.19
C PHE A 430 -33.03 -30.27 1.28
N HIS A 431 -32.03 -30.99 1.80
CA HIS A 431 -31.18 -31.88 1.00
C HIS A 431 -31.97 -32.99 0.31
N SER A 432 -33.01 -33.53 0.96
CA SER A 432 -33.93 -34.49 0.34
C SER A 432 -34.66 -33.88 -0.87
N ILE A 433 -35.15 -32.65 -0.74
CA ILE A 433 -35.82 -31.91 -1.83
C ILE A 433 -34.83 -31.54 -2.93
N TYR A 434 -33.64 -31.06 -2.58
CA TYR A 434 -32.59 -30.65 -3.50
C TYR A 434 -32.14 -31.82 -4.40
N ASN A 435 -31.91 -33.00 -3.80
CA ASN A 435 -31.50 -34.19 -4.54
C ASN A 435 -32.61 -34.76 -5.45
N SER A 436 -33.87 -34.64 -5.02
CA SER A 436 -35.01 -35.13 -5.81
C SER A 436 -35.45 -34.14 -6.89
N GLY A 437 -35.14 -32.84 -6.74
CA GLY A 437 -35.55 -31.76 -7.63
C GLY A 437 -37.07 -31.52 -7.67
N LYS A 438 -37.81 -32.09 -6.71
CA LYS A 438 -39.27 -32.14 -6.72
C LYS A 438 -39.88 -31.88 -5.35
N VAL A 439 -41.04 -31.22 -5.35
CA VAL A 439 -41.92 -31.12 -4.19
C VAL A 439 -43.31 -31.59 -4.62
N GLU A 440 -43.86 -32.58 -3.91
CA GLU A 440 -45.16 -33.19 -4.23
C GLU A 440 -45.30 -33.64 -5.71
N GLY A 441 -44.20 -34.11 -6.31
CA GLY A 441 -44.16 -34.56 -7.71
C GLY A 441 -44.02 -33.43 -8.75
N LYS A 442 -44.09 -32.15 -8.35
CA LYS A 442 -43.83 -30.99 -9.22
C LYS A 442 -42.34 -30.66 -9.24
N PHE A 443 -41.80 -30.43 -10.43
CA PHE A 443 -40.40 -30.00 -10.60
C PHE A 443 -40.22 -28.54 -10.18
N ILE A 444 -39.15 -28.29 -9.43
CA ILE A 444 -38.71 -26.95 -9.06
C ILE A 444 -37.43 -26.63 -9.85
N PRO A 445 -37.33 -25.48 -10.53
CA PRO A 445 -36.12 -25.10 -11.26
C PRO A 445 -34.89 -25.07 -10.35
N ALA A 446 -33.78 -25.56 -10.88
CA ALA A 446 -32.52 -25.63 -10.15
C ALA A 446 -32.04 -24.25 -9.66
N SER A 447 -32.35 -23.16 -10.37
CA SER A 447 -31.97 -21.79 -9.97
C SER A 447 -32.63 -21.31 -8.67
N PHE A 448 -33.82 -21.81 -8.34
CA PHE A 448 -34.49 -21.54 -7.05
C PHE A 448 -33.84 -22.33 -5.91
N LEU A 449 -33.63 -23.63 -6.16
CA LEU A 449 -33.01 -24.52 -5.20
C LEU A 449 -31.56 -24.11 -4.91
N GLU A 450 -30.81 -23.67 -5.91
CA GLU A 450 -29.42 -23.23 -5.74
C GLU A 450 -29.33 -21.96 -4.89
N SER A 451 -30.22 -20.98 -5.09
CA SER A 451 -30.22 -19.78 -4.27
C SER A 451 -30.57 -20.06 -2.81
N LEU A 452 -31.50 -20.98 -2.55
CA LEU A 452 -31.84 -21.40 -1.18
C LEU A 452 -30.71 -22.23 -0.56
N ARG A 453 -30.04 -23.07 -1.36
CA ARG A 453 -28.88 -23.88 -0.94
C ARG A 453 -27.74 -23.00 -0.43
N LEU A 454 -27.31 -22.04 -1.23
CA LEU A 454 -26.23 -21.13 -0.84
C LEU A 454 -26.55 -20.36 0.44
N ARG A 455 -27.80 -19.94 0.62
CA ARG A 455 -28.25 -19.24 1.84
C ARG A 455 -28.29 -20.16 3.06
N VAL A 456 -28.89 -21.34 2.96
CA VAL A 456 -28.99 -22.26 4.11
C VAL A 456 -27.63 -22.83 4.52
N GLU A 457 -26.73 -23.05 3.57
CA GLU A 457 -25.35 -23.51 3.84
C GLU A 457 -24.53 -22.37 4.48
N SER A 458 -24.61 -21.14 3.95
CA SER A 458 -23.90 -19.98 4.52
C SER A 458 -24.41 -19.54 5.90
N LEU A 459 -25.68 -19.82 6.22
CA LEU A 459 -26.26 -19.52 7.53
C LEU A 459 -25.53 -20.22 8.68
N ASN A 460 -24.97 -21.42 8.48
CA ASN A 460 -24.23 -22.13 9.53
C ASN A 460 -22.98 -21.34 9.95
N ASP A 461 -22.21 -20.88 8.97
CA ASP A 461 -21.00 -20.10 9.23
C ASP A 461 -21.35 -18.72 9.81
N ALA A 462 -22.37 -18.05 9.26
CA ALA A 462 -22.84 -16.76 9.75
C ALA A 462 -23.40 -16.84 11.19
N SER A 463 -24.10 -17.92 11.52
CA SER A 463 -24.60 -18.22 12.88
C SER A 463 -23.46 -18.44 13.87
N ARG A 464 -22.45 -19.23 13.49
CA ARG A 464 -21.24 -19.44 14.31
C ARG A 464 -20.46 -18.14 14.53
N ASP A 465 -20.36 -17.31 13.49
CA ASP A 465 -19.72 -16.00 13.58
C ASP A 465 -20.46 -15.06 14.51
N ARG A 466 -21.80 -15.02 14.43
CA ARG A 466 -22.64 -14.23 15.34
C ARG A 466 -22.45 -14.65 16.79
N ILE A 467 -22.45 -15.95 17.08
CA ILE A 467 -22.19 -16.44 18.44
C ILE A 467 -20.78 -16.09 18.92
N ARG A 468 -19.76 -16.19 18.06
CA ARG A 468 -18.40 -15.76 18.42
C ARG A 468 -18.36 -14.27 18.77
N TYR A 469 -19.01 -13.43 17.98
CA TYR A 469 -19.12 -11.99 18.23
C TYR A 469 -19.81 -11.70 19.58
N LEU A 470 -20.94 -12.36 19.87
CA LEU A 470 -21.63 -12.23 21.15
C LEU A 470 -20.75 -12.69 22.34
N ASN A 471 -19.91 -13.71 22.15
CA ASN A 471 -18.95 -14.16 23.16
C ASN A 471 -17.82 -13.15 23.40
N VAL A 472 -17.29 -12.51 22.34
CA VAL A 472 -16.30 -11.42 22.47
C VAL A 472 -16.90 -10.26 23.26
N LEU A 473 -18.12 -9.83 22.91
CA LEU A 473 -18.82 -8.78 23.64
C LEU A 473 -19.06 -9.18 25.11
N THR A 474 -19.49 -10.43 25.36
CA THR A 474 -19.68 -10.93 26.72
C THR A 474 -18.38 -10.84 27.54
N ALA A 475 -17.25 -11.27 26.98
CA ALA A 475 -15.95 -11.20 27.68
C ALA A 475 -15.53 -9.75 27.96
N PHE A 476 -15.68 -8.86 26.98
CA PHE A 476 -15.35 -7.44 27.13
C PHE A 476 -16.23 -6.75 28.17
N TYR A 477 -17.54 -6.96 28.14
CA TYR A 477 -18.46 -6.35 29.10
C TYR A 477 -18.35 -6.95 30.51
N ARG A 478 -17.88 -8.20 30.66
CA ARG A 478 -17.49 -8.76 31.97
C ARG A 478 -16.28 -8.04 32.57
N LEU A 479 -15.28 -7.74 31.74
CA LEU A 479 -14.14 -6.91 32.15
C LEU A 479 -14.60 -5.51 32.56
N LEU A 480 -15.45 -4.86 31.76
CA LEU A 480 -16.00 -3.54 32.09
C LEU A 480 -16.78 -3.54 33.42
N GLU A 481 -17.62 -4.54 33.65
CA GLU A 481 -18.34 -4.68 34.93
C GLU A 481 -17.38 -4.84 36.11
N PHE A 482 -16.34 -5.68 35.96
CA PHE A 482 -15.30 -5.83 36.98
C PHE A 482 -14.57 -4.51 37.27
N VAL A 483 -14.16 -3.80 36.22
CA VAL A 483 -13.48 -2.49 36.33
C VAL A 483 -14.39 -1.46 36.99
N LYS A 484 -15.69 -1.41 36.62
CA LYS A 484 -16.67 -0.50 37.23
C LYS A 484 -16.81 -0.78 38.74
N GLN A 485 -16.92 -2.05 39.13
CA GLN A 485 -17.00 -2.44 40.54
C GLN A 485 -15.73 -2.06 41.33
N LEU A 486 -14.55 -2.34 40.77
CA LEU A 486 -13.28 -2.01 41.41
C LEU A 486 -13.08 -0.50 41.54
N ASN A 487 -13.39 0.28 40.50
CA ASN A 487 -13.37 1.74 40.56
C ASN A 487 -14.34 2.28 41.62
N SER A 488 -15.55 1.74 41.71
CA SER A 488 -16.52 2.14 42.74
C SER A 488 -15.99 1.88 44.16
N LYS A 489 -15.29 0.77 44.39
CA LYS A 489 -14.64 0.48 45.68
C LYS A 489 -13.49 1.46 45.96
N MET A 490 -12.64 1.72 44.97
CA MET A 490 -11.52 2.66 45.12
C MET A 490 -12.00 4.08 45.47
N GLU A 491 -13.08 4.56 44.86
CA GLU A 491 -13.66 5.86 45.21
C GLU A 491 -14.29 5.85 46.62
N ALA A 492 -14.94 4.75 47.02
CA ALA A 492 -15.46 4.61 48.38
C ALA A 492 -14.34 4.65 49.44
N TRP A 493 -13.19 4.02 49.17
CA TRP A 493 -12.06 4.01 50.11
C TRP A 493 -11.35 5.36 50.26
N LYS A 494 -11.52 6.27 49.31
CA LYS A 494 -11.07 7.67 49.40
C LYS A 494 -12.01 8.56 50.23
N SER A 495 -13.25 8.10 50.46
CA SER A 495 -14.27 8.84 51.21
C SER A 495 -14.28 8.39 52.68
N PHE A 496 -13.72 9.21 53.56
CA PHE A 496 -13.69 8.99 55.00
C PHE A 496 -13.68 10.35 55.73
N ASP A 497 -14.28 10.38 56.92
CA ASP A 497 -14.45 11.57 57.75
C ASP A 497 -13.65 11.51 59.07
N SER A 498 -12.92 10.43 59.30
CA SER A 498 -12.28 10.14 60.58
C SER A 498 -11.15 9.12 60.43
N LEU A 499 -10.22 9.09 61.40
CA LEU A 499 -9.16 8.07 61.42
C LEU A 499 -9.75 6.65 61.53
N LYS A 500 -10.89 6.49 62.21
CA LYS A 500 -11.61 5.21 62.28
C LYS A 500 -12.19 4.81 60.93
N GLY A 501 -12.76 5.75 60.18
CA GLY A 501 -13.24 5.54 58.81
C GLY A 501 -12.10 5.14 57.88
N LEU A 502 -10.98 5.86 57.93
CA LEU A 502 -9.78 5.54 57.14
C LEU A 502 -9.21 4.15 57.44
N ASN A 503 -9.12 3.76 58.71
CA ASN A 503 -8.68 2.41 59.09
C ASN A 503 -9.62 1.30 58.58
N ARG A 504 -10.92 1.58 58.43
CA ARG A 504 -11.86 0.67 57.77
C ARG A 504 -11.53 0.56 56.28
N SER A 505 -11.37 1.68 55.58
CA SER A 505 -11.00 1.70 54.16
C SER A 505 -9.69 0.97 53.87
N ILE A 506 -8.66 1.16 54.71
CA ILE A 506 -7.37 0.44 54.60
C ILE A 506 -7.55 -1.07 54.77
N ARG A 507 -8.40 -1.49 55.71
CA ARG A 507 -8.69 -2.91 55.91
C ARG A 507 -9.36 -3.54 54.69
N GLU A 508 -10.43 -2.91 54.20
CA GLU A 508 -11.15 -3.37 53.01
C GLU A 508 -10.26 -3.39 51.76
N TYR A 509 -9.38 -2.39 51.62
CA TYR A 509 -8.36 -2.36 50.56
C TYR A 509 -7.38 -3.54 50.66
N ASN A 510 -6.88 -3.86 51.86
CA ASN A 510 -5.99 -5.00 52.09
C ASN A 510 -6.68 -6.36 51.86
N GLU A 511 -7.96 -6.47 52.20
CA GLU A 511 -8.79 -7.63 51.85
C GLU A 511 -8.90 -7.78 50.33
N GLU A 512 -9.09 -6.69 49.59
CA GLU A 512 -9.11 -6.72 48.13
C GLU A 512 -7.74 -7.07 47.53
N ILE A 513 -6.63 -6.54 48.06
CA ILE A 513 -5.28 -6.95 47.64
C ILE A 513 -5.11 -8.47 47.75
N THR A 514 -5.56 -9.05 48.87
CA THR A 514 -5.51 -10.50 49.11
C THR A 514 -6.36 -11.27 48.09
N ALA A 515 -7.48 -10.68 47.64
CA ALA A 515 -8.32 -11.23 46.59
C ALA A 515 -7.72 -11.13 45.17
N ALA A 516 -6.52 -10.54 45.02
CA ALA A 516 -5.71 -10.44 43.81
C ALA A 516 -6.46 -9.91 42.57
N PRO A 517 -7.01 -8.68 42.61
CA PRO A 517 -7.79 -8.10 41.52
C PRO A 517 -7.01 -7.96 40.22
N GLU A 518 -5.71 -7.64 40.29
CA GLU A 518 -4.84 -7.57 39.11
C GLU A 518 -4.80 -8.93 38.36
N ARG A 519 -4.73 -10.04 39.10
CA ARG A 519 -4.73 -11.40 38.52
C ARG A 519 -6.09 -11.73 37.90
N LYS A 520 -7.19 -11.39 38.58
CA LYS A 520 -8.55 -11.59 38.07
C LYS A 520 -8.79 -10.78 36.79
N GLN A 521 -8.37 -9.53 36.77
CA GLN A 521 -8.50 -8.66 35.61
C GLN A 521 -7.65 -9.18 34.43
N LYS A 522 -6.43 -9.65 34.71
CA LYS A 522 -5.57 -10.27 33.69
C LYS A 522 -6.21 -11.50 33.07
N ILE A 523 -6.80 -12.39 33.87
CA ILE A 523 -7.52 -13.57 33.36
C ILE A 523 -8.65 -13.13 32.41
N LEU A 524 -9.41 -12.08 32.74
CA LEU A 524 -10.48 -11.58 31.87
C LEU A 524 -9.97 -11.00 30.54
N VAL A 525 -8.80 -10.35 30.55
CA VAL A 525 -8.14 -9.84 29.34
C VAL A 525 -7.60 -11.01 28.50
N ASP A 526 -6.96 -11.99 29.14
CA ASP A 526 -6.45 -13.20 28.48
C ASP A 526 -7.60 -14.01 27.84
N ASP A 527 -8.73 -14.17 28.55
CA ASP A 527 -9.94 -14.81 28.03
C ASP A 527 -10.50 -14.07 26.81
N LEU A 528 -10.59 -12.74 26.88
CA LEU A 528 -11.00 -11.91 25.75
C LEU A 528 -10.04 -12.08 24.56
N GLN A 529 -8.73 -12.11 24.81
CA GLN A 529 -7.69 -12.32 23.79
C GLN A 529 -7.86 -13.68 23.10
N ILE A 530 -8.04 -14.76 23.85
CA ILE A 530 -8.25 -16.11 23.32
C ILE A 530 -9.52 -16.15 22.44
N ILE A 531 -10.62 -15.53 22.89
CA ILE A 531 -11.89 -15.54 22.15
C ILE A 531 -11.79 -14.68 20.88
N ALA A 532 -11.20 -13.48 20.98
CA ALA A 532 -11.04 -12.54 19.88
C ALA A 532 -10.07 -13.04 18.79
N GLN A 533 -9.04 -13.81 19.16
CA GLN A 533 -8.07 -14.38 18.22
C GLN A 533 -8.65 -15.50 17.34
N LYS A 534 -9.75 -16.17 17.76
CA LYS A 534 -10.40 -17.22 16.95
C LYS A 534 -10.92 -16.72 15.60
N LYS A 535 -11.18 -15.41 15.46
CA LYS A 535 -11.47 -14.74 14.19
C LYS A 535 -11.05 -13.27 14.29
N PRO A 536 -9.84 -12.89 13.83
CA PRO A 536 -9.36 -11.53 13.95
C PRO A 536 -10.19 -10.59 13.09
N SER A 537 -10.64 -9.47 13.67
CA SER A 537 -11.33 -8.39 12.99
C SER A 537 -10.85 -7.05 13.56
N ARG A 538 -11.05 -5.95 12.82
CA ARG A 538 -10.71 -4.61 13.30
C ARG A 538 -11.45 -4.28 14.60
N GLU A 539 -12.75 -4.59 14.67
CA GLU A 539 -13.57 -4.40 15.87
C GLU A 539 -13.03 -5.19 17.07
N ASN A 540 -12.61 -6.44 16.86
CA ASN A 540 -12.01 -7.27 17.92
C ASN A 540 -10.68 -6.69 18.39
N ALA A 541 -9.84 -6.19 17.48
CA ALA A 541 -8.57 -5.55 17.81
C ALA A 541 -8.77 -4.23 18.59
N ASP A 542 -9.78 -3.44 18.24
CA ASP A 542 -10.13 -2.20 18.93
C ASP A 542 -10.63 -2.49 20.35
N LEU A 543 -11.50 -3.50 20.53
CA LEU A 543 -11.95 -3.94 21.85
C LEU A 543 -10.81 -4.50 22.72
N LEU A 544 -9.87 -5.23 22.13
CA LEU A 544 -8.67 -5.73 22.84
C LEU A 544 -7.78 -4.58 23.30
N ARG A 545 -7.51 -3.60 22.43
CA ARG A 545 -6.72 -2.43 22.79
C ARG A 545 -7.36 -1.62 23.92
N GLU A 546 -8.69 -1.46 23.86
CA GLU A 546 -9.46 -0.82 24.92
C GLU A 546 -9.37 -1.60 26.24
N ALA A 547 -9.52 -2.92 26.19
CA ALA A 547 -9.38 -3.80 27.35
C ALA A 547 -7.99 -3.73 27.99
N GLU A 548 -6.92 -3.74 27.20
CA GLU A 548 -5.55 -3.60 27.67
C GLU A 548 -5.29 -2.21 28.28
N SER A 549 -5.86 -1.15 27.70
CA SER A 549 -5.78 0.20 28.27
C SER A 549 -6.48 0.27 29.62
N LEU A 550 -7.71 -0.25 29.71
CA LEU A 550 -8.47 -0.34 30.95
C LEU A 550 -7.73 -1.15 32.02
N PHE A 551 -7.05 -2.23 31.62
CA PHE A 551 -6.19 -3.01 32.50
C PHE A 551 -5.04 -2.18 33.07
N ARG A 552 -4.26 -1.53 32.21
CA ARG A 552 -3.13 -0.68 32.64
C ARG A 552 -3.60 0.44 33.56
N ASP A 553 -4.61 1.19 33.15
CA ASP A 553 -5.08 2.38 33.87
C ASP A 553 -5.72 2.02 35.23
N THR A 554 -6.45 0.91 35.30
CA THR A 554 -7.06 0.47 36.57
C THR A 554 -6.03 -0.12 37.52
N THR A 555 -5.06 -0.88 37.00
CA THR A 555 -3.96 -1.45 37.78
C THR A 555 -3.09 -0.35 38.40
N LEU A 556 -2.71 0.66 37.62
CA LEU A 556 -1.92 1.80 38.11
C LEU A 556 -2.67 2.55 39.22
N ARG A 557 -3.94 2.91 38.99
CA ARG A 557 -4.76 3.61 39.99
C ARG A 557 -4.93 2.79 41.28
N PHE A 558 -5.11 1.48 41.18
CA PHE A 558 -5.24 0.59 42.34
C PHE A 558 -3.94 0.50 43.15
N ARG A 559 -2.78 0.51 42.48
CA ARG A 559 -1.47 0.50 43.13
C ARG A 559 -1.16 1.83 43.81
N ASP A 560 -1.43 2.94 43.12
CA ASP A 560 -1.22 4.30 43.63
C ASP A 560 -2.14 4.61 44.82
N LEU A 561 -3.25 3.90 44.97
CA LEU A 561 -4.13 4.06 46.13
C LEU A 561 -3.44 3.66 47.44
N SER A 562 -2.52 2.69 47.44
CA SER A 562 -1.78 2.29 48.64
C SER A 562 -0.99 3.45 49.23
N THR A 563 -0.28 4.19 48.38
CA THR A 563 0.58 5.30 48.82
C THR A 563 -0.26 6.46 49.34
N LEU A 564 -1.39 6.75 48.68
CA LEU A 564 -2.35 7.75 49.13
C LEU A 564 -2.93 7.39 50.50
N LEU A 565 -3.38 6.15 50.70
CA LEU A 565 -3.95 5.71 51.97
C LEU A 565 -2.93 5.75 53.12
N ASP A 566 -1.67 5.38 52.86
CA ASP A 566 -0.59 5.46 53.84
C ASP A 566 -0.26 6.91 54.24
N GLU A 567 -0.22 7.82 53.27
CA GLU A 567 -0.01 9.25 53.52
C GLU A 567 -1.16 9.84 54.32
N GLN A 568 -2.40 9.55 53.93
CA GLN A 568 -3.61 9.97 54.64
C GLN A 568 -3.60 9.43 56.08
N TYR A 569 -3.18 8.18 56.30
CA TYR A 569 -3.14 7.61 57.64
C TYR A 569 -2.18 8.37 58.56
N ARG A 570 -1.00 8.74 58.05
CA ARG A 570 -0.03 9.55 58.80
C ARG A 570 -0.61 10.92 59.16
N LEU A 571 -1.19 11.61 58.18
CA LEU A 571 -1.77 12.94 58.37
C LEU A 571 -2.93 12.91 59.38
N TRP A 572 -3.86 11.97 59.25
CA TRP A 572 -5.00 11.83 60.16
C TRP A 572 -4.59 11.46 61.58
N ARG A 573 -3.61 10.57 61.73
CA ARG A 573 -3.08 10.20 63.05
C ARG A 573 -2.43 11.40 63.74
N ASP A 574 -1.62 12.15 63.01
CA ASP A 574 -0.92 13.32 63.55
C ASP A 574 -1.92 14.45 63.85
N PHE A 575 -2.96 14.63 63.02
CA PHE A 575 -4.05 15.57 63.25
C PHE A 575 -4.85 15.24 64.51
N GLU A 576 -5.29 13.98 64.70
CA GLU A 576 -6.03 13.57 65.89
C GLU A 576 -5.18 13.68 67.16
N MET A 577 -3.89 13.35 67.08
CA MET A 577 -2.97 13.51 68.20
C MET A 577 -2.81 14.98 68.60
N HIS A 578 -2.59 15.88 67.64
CA HIS A 578 -2.38 17.29 67.91
C HIS A 578 -3.66 18.00 68.36
N THR A 579 -4.82 17.69 67.77
CA THR A 579 -6.11 18.25 68.17
C THR A 579 -6.52 17.78 69.56
N LYS A 580 -6.34 16.49 69.89
CA LYS A 580 -6.60 15.97 71.24
C LYS A 580 -5.75 16.67 72.30
N ARG A 581 -4.45 16.84 72.03
CA ARG A 581 -3.55 17.57 72.94
C ARG A 581 -4.01 19.02 73.15
N LEU A 582 -4.43 19.70 72.09
CA LEU A 582 -4.98 21.06 72.19
C LEU A 582 -6.27 21.11 73.01
N ASP A 583 -7.18 20.16 72.78
CA ASP A 583 -8.43 20.07 73.54
C ASP A 583 -8.15 19.81 75.03
N ASP A 584 -7.24 18.89 75.36
CA ASP A 584 -6.85 18.58 76.75
C ASP A 584 -6.24 19.82 77.45
N GLU A 585 -5.35 20.56 76.77
CA GLU A 585 -4.71 21.78 77.30
C GLU A 585 -5.74 22.93 77.44
N LEU A 586 -6.65 23.09 76.49
CA LEU A 586 -7.75 24.08 76.58
C LEU A 586 -8.75 23.75 77.69
N ASP A 587 -9.07 22.47 77.92
CA ASP A 587 -9.94 22.04 79.01
C ASP A 587 -9.35 22.39 80.38
N VAL A 588 -8.03 22.30 80.55
CA VAL A 588 -7.35 22.73 81.77
C VAL A 588 -7.43 24.25 81.93
N ILE A 589 -7.15 25.01 80.85
CA ILE A 589 -7.22 26.48 80.86
C ILE A 589 -8.64 26.97 81.19
N GLU A 590 -9.67 26.36 80.62
CA GLU A 590 -11.08 26.71 80.86
C GLU A 590 -11.50 26.38 82.30
N ARG A 591 -11.07 25.24 82.84
CA ARG A 591 -11.35 24.83 84.23
C ARG A 591 -10.64 25.70 85.25
N GLU A 592 -9.37 26.01 85.02
CA GLU A 592 -8.50 26.75 85.95
C GLU A 592 -8.47 28.27 85.69
N ARG A 593 -9.14 28.75 84.63
CA ARG A 593 -9.18 30.16 84.18
C ARG A 593 -7.81 30.78 83.93
N LEU A 594 -6.91 30.01 83.32
CA LEU A 594 -5.54 30.44 83.01
C LEU A 594 -5.48 31.33 81.76
N LYS A 595 -4.36 32.02 81.56
CA LYS A 595 -4.09 32.74 80.30
C LYS A 595 -3.56 31.79 79.24
N ILE A 596 -3.93 32.02 77.98
CA ILE A 596 -3.44 31.21 76.84
C ILE A 596 -1.95 31.47 76.61
N ASP A 597 -1.16 30.40 76.60
CA ASP A 597 0.26 30.44 76.23
C ASP A 597 0.44 30.70 74.71
N PRO A 598 1.39 31.57 74.28
CA PRO A 598 1.70 31.77 72.86
C PRO A 598 2.06 30.49 72.07
N SER A 599 2.60 29.46 72.73
CA SER A 599 2.92 28.16 72.12
C SER A 599 1.68 27.40 71.64
N LEU A 600 0.53 27.58 72.30
CA LEU A 600 -0.76 27.00 71.91
C LEU A 600 -1.29 27.55 70.58
N HIS A 601 -1.07 28.84 70.31
CA HIS A 601 -1.39 29.43 69.00
C HIS A 601 -0.53 28.84 67.87
N THR A 602 0.72 28.48 68.19
CA THR A 602 1.61 27.81 67.24
C THR A 602 1.16 26.38 66.98
N ALA A 603 0.68 25.67 68.01
CA ALA A 603 0.09 24.35 67.88
C ALA A 603 -1.22 24.35 67.08
N LEU A 604 -2.08 25.36 67.25
CA LEU A 604 -3.30 25.54 66.43
C LEU A 604 -2.96 25.73 64.95
N ARG A 605 -1.99 26.60 64.63
CA ARG A 605 -1.51 26.77 63.23
C ARG A 605 -0.99 25.47 62.64
N LYS A 606 -0.30 24.65 63.43
CA LYS A 606 0.16 23.34 62.99
C LYS A 606 -1.00 22.39 62.68
N CYS A 607 -2.08 22.42 63.47
CA CYS A 607 -3.30 21.66 63.18
C CYS A 607 -4.00 22.15 61.90
N GLU A 608 -4.07 23.47 61.69
CA GLU A 608 -4.61 24.07 60.46
C GLU A 608 -3.81 23.63 59.23
N GLN A 609 -2.48 23.63 59.31
CA GLN A 609 -1.61 23.15 58.22
C GLN A 609 -1.84 21.67 57.90
N ILE A 610 -1.98 20.81 58.91
CA ILE A 610 -2.26 19.39 58.70
C ILE A 610 -3.67 19.19 58.13
N ALA A 611 -4.67 19.94 58.61
CA ALA A 611 -6.03 19.92 58.07
C ALA A 611 -6.08 20.35 56.60
N ASP A 612 -5.33 21.37 56.21
CA ASP A 612 -5.19 21.80 54.82
C ASP A 612 -4.55 20.71 53.95
N GLN A 613 -3.55 19.99 54.46
CA GLN A 613 -2.92 18.87 53.75
C GLN A 613 -3.89 17.69 53.58
N ILE A 614 -4.66 17.36 54.63
CA ILE A 614 -5.73 16.36 54.56
C ILE A 614 -6.78 16.77 53.52
N GLY A 615 -7.21 18.04 53.54
CA GLY A 615 -8.23 18.54 52.62
C GLY A 615 -7.76 18.66 51.16
N LYS A 616 -6.46 18.79 50.91
CA LYS A 616 -5.88 18.78 49.54
C LYS A 616 -5.80 17.38 48.95
N ASN A 617 -5.52 16.39 49.79
CA ASN A 617 -5.21 15.02 49.38
C ASN A 617 -6.37 14.03 49.68
N GLY A 618 -7.48 14.50 50.24
CA GLY A 618 -8.64 13.71 50.67
C GLY A 618 -9.96 14.15 50.05
N SER A 619 -11.04 13.45 50.41
CA SER A 619 -12.40 13.72 49.94
C SER A 619 -13.02 15.01 50.53
N ASN A 620 -14.14 15.46 49.96
CA ASN A 620 -14.88 16.60 50.51
C ASN A 620 -15.39 16.32 51.94
N GLU A 621 -15.75 15.06 52.23
CA GLU A 621 -16.15 14.63 53.58
C GLU A 621 -14.96 14.74 54.56
N ALA A 622 -13.76 14.32 54.14
CA ALA A 622 -12.54 14.46 54.93
C ALA A 622 -12.25 15.93 55.24
N LYS A 623 -12.31 16.79 54.22
CA LYS A 623 -12.08 18.24 54.32
C LYS A 623 -13.08 18.91 55.27
N ASN A 624 -14.36 18.59 55.16
CA ASN A 624 -15.40 19.17 56.03
C ASN A 624 -15.19 18.75 57.49
N SER A 625 -14.90 17.47 57.74
CA SER A 625 -14.67 16.97 59.10
C SER A 625 -13.47 17.62 59.80
N VAL A 626 -12.33 17.76 59.11
CA VAL A 626 -11.15 18.42 59.70
C VAL A 626 -11.38 19.91 59.93
N ASN A 627 -12.08 20.60 59.01
CA ASN A 627 -12.43 22.01 59.17
C ASN A 627 -13.38 22.24 60.33
N GLU A 628 -14.41 21.41 60.49
CA GLU A 628 -15.32 21.48 61.63
C GLU A 628 -14.59 21.32 62.97
N LYS A 629 -13.64 20.37 63.07
CA LYS A 629 -12.81 20.19 64.27
C LYS A 629 -11.93 21.41 64.55
N VAL A 630 -11.26 21.93 63.54
CA VAL A 630 -10.41 23.13 63.66
C VAL A 630 -11.23 24.37 64.05
N ASP A 631 -12.39 24.57 63.43
CA ASP A 631 -13.28 25.70 63.70
C ASP A 631 -13.79 25.69 65.14
N ARG A 632 -14.13 24.50 65.69
CA ARG A 632 -14.49 24.36 67.11
C ARG A 632 -13.35 24.81 68.02
N ILE A 633 -12.13 24.33 67.79
CA ILE A 633 -10.96 24.73 68.60
C ILE A 633 -10.70 26.24 68.45
N ARG A 634 -10.74 26.79 67.22
CA ARG A 634 -10.55 28.23 66.97
C ARG A 634 -11.59 29.08 67.72
N ASN A 635 -12.84 28.64 67.78
CA ASN A 635 -13.89 29.35 68.49
C ASN A 635 -13.67 29.33 70.01
N ARG A 636 -13.14 28.24 70.58
CA ARG A 636 -12.73 28.18 72.00
C ARG A 636 -11.61 29.19 72.30
N PHE A 637 -10.59 29.27 71.45
CA PHE A 637 -9.54 30.30 71.56
C PHE A 637 -10.11 31.73 71.53
N LYS A 638 -11.06 32.01 70.64
CA LYS A 638 -11.72 33.34 70.57
C LYS A 638 -12.53 33.65 71.84
N ALA A 639 -13.28 32.69 72.37
CA ALA A 639 -14.08 32.88 73.58
C ALA A 639 -13.20 33.19 74.80
N LEU A 640 -12.07 32.49 74.95
CA LEU A 640 -11.08 32.73 76.00
C LEU A 640 -10.36 34.08 75.83
N ALA A 641 -10.07 34.49 74.59
CA ALA A 641 -9.49 35.81 74.32
C ALA A 641 -10.46 36.95 74.67
N GLN A 642 -11.76 36.79 74.40
CA GLN A 642 -12.79 37.77 74.74
C GLN A 642 -12.99 37.92 76.26
N GLN A 643 -12.81 36.86 77.04
CA GLN A 643 -12.80 36.94 78.51
C GLN A 643 -11.60 37.72 79.06
N THR A 644 -10.53 37.89 78.28
CA THR A 644 -9.30 38.58 78.69
C THR A 644 -9.28 40.06 78.27
N ALA A 645 -10.13 40.45 77.30
CA ALA A 645 -10.15 41.78 76.69
C ALA A 645 -11.18 42.74 77.35
N GLY A 646 -11.10 42.89 78.67
CA GLY A 646 -11.70 44.02 79.38
C GLY A 646 -10.77 45.24 79.32
N GLY A 647 -10.89 46.05 78.26
CA GLY A 647 -10.37 47.42 78.22
C GLY A 647 -9.11 47.65 77.40
N ARG A 648 -9.26 48.36 76.28
CA ARG A 648 -8.77 49.75 76.04
C ARG A 648 -8.58 50.00 74.53
N LEU A 649 -9.36 50.96 74.03
CA LEU A 649 -9.23 51.65 72.74
C LEU A 649 -7.96 52.52 72.67
N VAL A 650 -7.66 53.00 71.44
CA VAL A 650 -6.80 54.16 71.03
C VAL A 650 -5.50 53.72 70.34
N VAL A 651 -5.03 54.25 69.19
CA VAL A 651 -5.49 55.21 68.15
C VAL A 651 -4.54 55.03 66.95
N ASP A 652 -5.01 55.38 65.75
CA ASP A 652 -4.25 55.52 64.50
C ASP A 652 -2.95 56.32 64.63
N PHE A 653 -1.89 55.85 63.93
CA PHE A 653 -0.74 56.66 63.58
C PHE A 653 -0.41 56.47 62.10
N THR A 654 -0.84 57.44 61.29
CA THR A 654 -0.30 57.72 59.95
C THR A 654 0.93 58.62 60.03
N VAL A 655 1.64 58.69 58.89
CA VAL A 655 2.59 59.73 58.41
C VAL A 655 4.08 59.28 58.47
N PRO A 656 4.98 59.67 57.52
CA PRO A 656 4.83 60.18 56.14
C PRO A 656 5.61 59.36 55.08
N SER A 657 5.19 59.50 53.82
CA SER A 657 6.01 59.21 52.64
C SER A 657 7.05 60.31 52.44
N THR A 658 8.34 59.96 52.48
CA THR A 658 9.41 60.78 51.91
C THR A 658 9.96 60.08 50.67
N SER A 659 9.66 60.67 49.52
CA SER A 659 10.38 60.42 48.28
C SER A 659 11.82 60.89 48.42
N SER A 660 12.75 59.95 48.40
CA SER A 660 14.15 60.20 48.07
C SER A 660 14.50 59.20 46.98
N ALA A 661 14.85 59.71 45.80
CA ALA A 661 15.36 58.93 44.69
C ALA A 661 16.56 58.08 45.16
N ALA A 662 16.32 56.78 45.34
CA ALA A 662 17.37 55.80 45.59
C ALA A 662 17.51 54.97 44.31
N VAL A 663 18.64 55.17 43.64
CA VAL A 663 19.16 54.31 42.57
C VAL A 663 18.94 52.85 42.95
N SER A 664 18.43 52.05 42.01
CA SER A 664 18.15 50.63 42.25
C SER A 664 19.44 49.95 42.76
N PRO A 665 19.45 49.17 43.86
CA PRO A 665 20.68 48.67 44.50
C PRO A 665 21.55 47.74 43.64
N ILE A 666 21.09 47.42 42.43
CA ILE A 666 21.64 46.48 41.46
C ILE A 666 22.23 47.26 40.25
N GLN A 667 21.93 48.55 40.12
CA GLN A 667 22.32 49.38 38.99
C GLN A 667 23.85 49.59 38.95
N GLY A 668 24.48 49.23 37.83
CA GLY A 668 25.94 49.27 37.65
C GLY A 668 26.71 48.09 38.23
N THR A 669 26.02 47.06 38.75
CA THR A 669 26.67 45.82 39.22
C THR A 669 27.01 44.89 38.05
N HIS A 670 27.94 43.97 38.28
CA HIS A 670 28.33 42.98 37.29
C HIS A 670 27.21 41.93 37.08
N LEU A 671 26.42 41.64 38.13
CA LEU A 671 25.16 40.89 38.02
C LEU A 671 24.16 41.53 37.05
N GLN A 672 23.91 42.84 37.15
CA GLN A 672 22.97 43.52 36.24
C GLN A 672 23.48 43.49 34.80
N LYS A 673 24.77 43.71 34.60
CA LYS A 673 25.39 43.64 33.28
C LYS A 673 25.21 42.24 32.68
N TRP A 674 25.51 41.20 33.45
CA TRP A 674 25.30 39.81 33.01
C TRP A 674 23.83 39.50 32.68
N MET A 675 22.88 39.98 33.49
CA MET A 675 21.45 39.76 33.24
C MET A 675 21.00 40.44 31.94
N ASN A 676 21.40 41.70 31.72
CA ASN A 676 21.10 42.42 30.47
C ASN A 676 21.75 41.73 29.26
N ASP A 677 23.02 41.35 29.38
CA ASP A 677 23.76 40.68 28.30
C ASP A 677 23.10 39.33 27.95
N VAL A 678 22.64 38.53 28.93
CA VAL A 678 21.93 37.27 28.68
C VAL A 678 20.55 37.51 28.06
N GLU A 679 19.82 38.52 28.51
CA GLU A 679 18.52 38.88 27.95
C GLU A 679 18.63 39.31 26.48
N GLU A 680 19.64 40.12 26.14
CA GLU A 680 19.96 40.50 24.76
C GLU A 680 20.31 39.26 23.92
N LEU A 681 21.20 38.39 24.39
CA LEU A 681 21.59 37.17 23.68
C LEU A 681 20.42 36.21 23.43
N VAL A 682 19.47 36.11 24.36
CA VAL A 682 18.26 35.27 24.21
C VAL A 682 17.33 35.80 23.12
N GLN A 683 17.27 37.13 22.94
CA GLN A 683 16.44 37.79 21.93
C GLN A 683 17.10 37.84 20.54
N THR A 684 18.43 37.68 20.46
CA THR A 684 19.17 37.67 19.19
C THR A 684 18.69 36.54 18.27
N LYS A 685 18.40 36.91 17.02
CA LYS A 685 18.12 35.99 15.90
C LYS A 685 19.34 35.85 15.01
N ILE A 686 19.40 34.74 14.27
CA ILE A 686 20.52 34.39 13.39
C ILE A 686 20.04 34.24 11.95
N SER A 687 20.88 34.61 10.99
CA SER A 687 20.59 34.55 9.56
C SER A 687 21.56 33.65 8.77
N ASN A 688 22.67 33.25 9.39
CA ASN A 688 23.71 32.40 8.81
C ASN A 688 24.39 31.54 9.88
N ALA A 689 25.16 30.53 9.45
CA ALA A 689 25.81 29.59 10.36
C ALA A 689 26.92 30.23 11.21
N GLU A 690 27.55 31.29 10.71
CA GLU A 690 28.60 32.04 11.41
C GLU A 690 28.04 32.83 12.61
N GLU A 691 26.94 33.57 12.41
CA GLU A 691 26.19 34.25 13.47
C GLU A 691 25.73 33.28 14.55
N ALA A 692 25.29 32.07 14.15
CA ALA A 692 24.88 31.02 15.06
C ALA A 692 26.03 30.47 15.91
N ALA A 693 27.21 30.28 15.29
CA ALA A 693 28.42 29.84 15.99
C ALA A 693 28.90 30.90 16.99
N ASN A 694 28.92 32.18 16.56
CA ASN A 694 29.28 33.31 17.41
C ASN A 694 28.33 33.44 18.61
N LEU A 695 27.02 33.27 18.40
CA LEU A 695 26.01 33.32 19.46
C LEU A 695 26.16 32.14 20.46
N LEU A 696 26.48 30.94 19.98
CA LEU A 696 26.78 29.79 20.84
C LEU A 696 28.02 30.02 21.72
N GLU A 697 29.05 30.66 21.16
CA GLU A 697 30.26 31.02 21.90
C GLU A 697 29.96 32.08 22.96
N ALA A 698 29.20 33.12 22.62
CA ALA A 698 28.76 34.14 23.57
C ALA A 698 27.96 33.52 24.75
N PHE A 699 27.05 32.59 24.48
CA PHE A 699 26.36 31.85 25.54
C PHE A 699 27.29 30.94 26.36
N ALA A 700 28.35 30.38 25.78
CA ALA A 700 29.35 29.61 26.52
C ALA A 700 30.16 30.51 27.47
N GLN A 701 30.53 31.70 27.03
CA GLN A 701 31.21 32.70 27.86
C GLN A 701 30.31 33.14 29.04
N ARG A 702 29.02 33.44 28.81
CA ARG A 702 28.10 33.79 29.92
C ARG A 702 27.84 32.64 30.88
N GLN A 703 27.92 31.40 30.41
CA GLN A 703 27.76 30.21 31.25
C GLN A 703 28.94 30.00 32.19
N THR A 704 30.17 30.36 31.81
CA THR A 704 31.35 30.26 32.69
C THR A 704 31.38 31.31 33.79
N GLU A 705 30.70 32.44 33.59
CA GLU A 705 30.57 33.53 34.58
C GLU A 705 29.59 33.20 35.73
N ILE A 706 28.70 32.19 35.57
CA ILE A 706 27.64 31.83 36.52
C ILE A 706 28.12 31.69 37.97
N PRO A 707 29.24 30.99 38.31
CA PRO A 707 29.67 30.85 39.70
C PRO A 707 30.05 32.19 40.36
N THR A 708 30.67 33.08 39.59
CA THR A 708 31.04 34.43 40.04
C THR A 708 29.80 35.29 40.25
N ILE A 709 28.86 35.24 39.31
CA ILE A 709 27.59 35.96 39.36
C ILE A 709 26.71 35.46 40.51
N GLU A 710 26.67 34.15 40.77
CA GLU A 710 25.93 33.56 41.90
C GLU A 710 26.49 34.04 43.24
N SER A 711 27.83 34.13 43.35
CA SER A 711 28.51 34.65 44.55
C SER A 711 28.20 36.14 44.78
N GLU A 712 28.22 36.95 43.72
CA GLU A 712 27.87 38.38 43.75
C GLU A 712 26.39 38.58 44.12
N ARG A 713 25.49 37.78 43.52
CA ARG A 713 24.05 37.78 43.81
C ARG A 713 23.77 37.50 45.28
N ILE A 714 24.40 36.48 45.86
CA ILE A 714 24.24 36.15 47.29
C ILE A 714 24.73 37.30 48.19
N ALA A 715 25.80 38.00 47.79
CA ALA A 715 26.30 39.17 48.53
C ALA A 715 25.34 40.38 48.47
N ILE A 716 24.74 40.64 47.29
CA ILE A 716 23.74 41.71 47.09
C ILE A 716 22.44 41.39 47.84
N MET A 717 22.00 40.13 47.82
CA MET A 717 20.80 39.64 48.52
C MET A 717 20.80 39.91 50.03
N ARG A 718 21.98 40.01 50.66
CA ARG A 718 22.08 40.36 52.10
C ARG A 718 21.71 41.82 52.39
N LYS A 719 21.72 42.70 51.38
CA LYS A 719 21.49 44.15 51.50
C LYS A 719 20.09 44.60 51.04
N LEU A 720 19.29 43.71 50.45
CA LEU A 720 17.97 44.01 49.87
C LEU A 720 16.81 43.78 50.86
N LYS A 721 15.65 44.41 50.61
CA LYS A 721 14.38 44.10 51.31
C LYS A 721 13.71 42.84 50.71
N ASN A 722 12.88 42.13 51.48
CA ASN A 722 12.33 40.82 51.07
C ASN A 722 11.62 40.81 49.70
N ALA A 723 10.81 41.82 49.39
CA ALA A 723 10.15 41.91 48.07
C ALA A 723 11.15 42.06 46.90
N GLN A 724 12.23 42.83 47.09
CA GLN A 724 13.28 43.01 46.07
C GLN A 724 14.14 41.75 45.90
N LYS A 725 14.28 40.93 46.95
CA LYS A 725 14.98 39.64 46.91
C LYS A 725 14.25 38.62 46.07
N GLU A 726 12.93 38.55 46.22
CA GLU A 726 12.08 37.61 45.47
C GLU A 726 12.08 37.92 43.97
N GLU A 727 11.96 39.21 43.62
CA GLU A 727 12.01 39.68 42.24
C GLU A 727 13.35 39.37 41.55
N LEU A 728 14.47 39.75 42.17
CA LEU A 728 15.81 39.47 41.63
C LEU A 728 16.09 37.96 41.50
N ASN A 729 15.62 37.15 42.47
CA ASN A 729 15.72 35.70 42.41
C ASN A 729 14.94 35.11 41.23
N ALA A 730 13.74 35.61 40.98
CA ALA A 730 12.90 35.15 39.87
C ALA A 730 13.58 35.46 38.53
N GLN A 731 13.98 36.72 38.31
CA GLN A 731 14.63 37.16 37.06
C GLN A 731 15.94 36.40 36.78
N TYR A 732 16.83 36.28 37.78
CA TYR A 732 18.09 35.55 37.63
C TYR A 732 17.87 34.06 37.32
N ARG A 733 16.91 33.40 38.00
CA ARG A 733 16.60 31.98 37.77
C ARG A 733 16.06 31.74 36.37
N THR A 734 15.18 32.62 35.89
CA THR A 734 14.65 32.57 34.52
C THR A 734 15.78 32.66 33.51
N LEU A 735 16.59 33.72 33.55
CA LEU A 735 17.70 33.93 32.60
C LEU A 735 18.76 32.81 32.66
N ARG A 736 19.09 32.33 33.86
CA ARG A 736 20.03 31.21 34.03
C ARG A 736 19.52 29.92 33.38
N ASN A 737 18.21 29.67 33.42
CA ASN A 737 17.61 28.48 32.84
C ASN A 737 17.44 28.60 31.31
N GLU A 738 17.32 29.82 30.77
CA GLU A 738 17.23 30.07 29.32
C GLU A 738 18.54 29.75 28.58
N ILE A 739 19.71 30.05 29.17
CA ILE A 739 21.03 29.80 28.55
C ILE A 739 21.19 28.36 28.03
N PRO A 740 21.02 27.29 28.84
CA PRO A 740 21.17 25.92 28.35
C PRO A 740 20.06 25.51 27.37
N MET A 741 18.86 26.10 27.45
CA MET A 741 17.77 25.82 26.51
C MET A 741 18.09 26.40 25.13
N ARG A 742 18.44 27.70 25.07
CA ARG A 742 18.80 28.39 23.83
C ARG A 742 20.03 27.77 23.16
N LYS A 743 21.05 27.36 23.92
CA LYS A 743 22.23 26.65 23.39
C LYS A 743 21.88 25.31 22.74
N ARG A 744 20.89 24.57 23.26
CA ARG A 744 20.46 23.30 22.62
C ARG A 744 19.76 23.59 21.30
N THR A 745 18.86 24.56 21.27
CA THR A 745 18.14 24.96 20.05
C THR A 745 19.11 25.46 18.98
N LEU A 746 20.06 26.32 19.33
CA LEU A 746 21.08 26.84 18.40
C LEU A 746 21.97 25.74 17.80
N LYS A 747 22.31 24.69 18.56
CA LYS A 747 23.07 23.54 18.03
C LYS A 747 22.32 22.78 16.95
N ILE A 748 21.00 22.66 17.08
CA ILE A 748 20.14 22.02 16.08
C ILE A 748 20.06 22.92 14.84
N VAL A 749 19.77 24.20 15.06
CA VAL A 749 19.58 25.18 13.99
C VAL A 749 20.85 25.39 13.16
N ILE A 750 22.04 25.38 13.77
CA ILE A 750 23.33 25.47 13.05
C ILE A 750 23.39 24.45 11.92
N SER A 751 23.05 23.18 12.20
CA SER A 751 23.14 22.14 11.20
C SER A 751 22.18 22.41 10.03
N MET A 752 20.98 22.90 10.33
CA MET A 752 19.96 23.17 9.32
C MET A 752 20.34 24.37 8.43
N VAL A 753 20.82 25.46 9.04
CA VAL A 753 21.26 26.67 8.31
C VAL A 753 22.51 26.35 7.47
N SER A 754 23.48 25.61 8.01
CA SER A 754 24.66 25.19 7.25
C SER A 754 24.32 24.31 6.05
N SER A 755 23.31 23.44 6.16
CA SER A 755 22.84 22.65 5.02
C SER A 755 22.24 23.55 3.92
N VAL A 756 21.39 24.52 4.28
CA VAL A 756 20.84 25.49 3.31
C VAL A 756 21.96 26.28 2.62
N GLU A 757 22.94 26.76 3.39
CA GLU A 757 24.09 27.49 2.85
C GLU A 757 24.95 26.64 1.91
N THR A 758 25.15 25.36 2.24
CA THR A 758 25.92 24.42 1.41
C THR A 758 25.22 24.19 0.08
N TYR A 759 23.92 23.88 0.10
CA TYR A 759 23.13 23.68 -1.12
C TYR A 759 23.08 24.95 -1.98
N LEU A 760 22.87 26.11 -1.35
CA LEU A 760 22.83 27.38 -2.05
C LEU A 760 24.18 27.72 -2.69
N LYS A 761 25.29 27.42 -2.02
CA LYS A 761 26.65 27.59 -2.55
C LYS A 761 26.90 26.68 -3.76
N THR A 762 26.43 25.43 -3.74
CA THR A 762 26.53 24.50 -4.87
C THR A 762 25.85 25.08 -6.11
N VAL A 763 24.63 25.60 -5.97
CA VAL A 763 23.90 26.21 -7.10
C VAL A 763 24.59 27.51 -7.55
N GLU A 764 25.04 28.35 -6.62
CA GLU A 764 25.79 29.57 -6.95
C GLU A 764 27.08 29.28 -7.73
N GLU A 765 27.80 28.21 -7.41
CA GLU A 765 29.01 27.81 -8.12
C GLU A 765 28.72 27.24 -9.51
N TRP A 766 27.64 26.46 -9.63
CA TRP A 766 27.13 26.03 -10.93
C TRP A 766 26.73 27.21 -11.82
N THR A 767 25.99 28.19 -11.29
CA THR A 767 25.58 29.37 -12.09
C THR A 767 26.75 30.17 -12.65
N LYS A 768 27.93 30.10 -12.02
CA LYS A 768 29.16 30.77 -12.47
C LYS A 768 29.95 29.96 -13.50
N THR A 769 29.84 28.63 -13.44
CA THR A 769 30.66 27.70 -14.25
C THR A 769 29.89 27.07 -15.41
N TYR A 770 28.57 27.26 -15.48
CA TYR A 770 27.72 26.69 -16.50
C TYR A 770 28.10 27.12 -17.93
N SER A 771 28.22 26.13 -18.81
CA SER A 771 28.39 26.29 -20.26
C SER A 771 27.59 25.23 -21.00
N PHE A 772 26.89 25.64 -22.07
CA PHE A 772 26.11 24.73 -22.92
C PHE A 772 26.97 23.72 -23.70
N GLU A 773 28.25 24.05 -23.95
CA GLU A 773 29.15 23.21 -24.74
C GLU A 773 29.72 22.03 -23.95
N ASP A 774 29.65 22.08 -22.62
CA ASP A 774 30.12 21.01 -21.74
C ASP A 774 29.14 19.83 -21.73
N GLU A 775 29.59 18.66 -22.16
CA GLU A 775 28.81 17.41 -22.17
C GLU A 775 28.27 17.02 -20.79
N LYS A 776 28.99 17.36 -19.71
CA LYS A 776 28.54 17.08 -18.35
C LYS A 776 27.28 17.87 -18.01
N ASN A 777 27.21 19.13 -18.46
CA ASN A 777 26.07 20.00 -18.25
C ASN A 777 24.84 19.58 -19.07
N LYS A 778 25.00 18.86 -20.19
CA LYS A 778 23.88 18.35 -21.01
C LYS A 778 23.15 17.17 -20.36
N ASN A 779 23.89 16.29 -19.67
CA ASN A 779 23.31 15.11 -19.03
C ASN A 779 22.81 15.37 -17.60
N GLU A 780 23.37 16.38 -16.92
CA GLU A 780 23.03 16.70 -15.52
C GLU A 780 22.12 17.93 -15.37
N PHE A 781 21.72 18.58 -16.48
CA PHE A 781 20.88 19.78 -16.47
C PHE A 781 19.56 19.60 -15.72
N GLY A 782 19.19 20.58 -14.89
CA GLY A 782 17.93 20.60 -14.15
C GLY A 782 17.98 20.01 -12.73
N LYS A 783 19.14 19.53 -12.27
CA LYS A 783 19.36 19.17 -10.85
C LYS A 783 19.27 20.40 -9.94
N GLU A 784 19.61 21.57 -10.45
CA GLU A 784 19.65 22.83 -9.71
C GLU A 784 18.25 23.33 -9.33
N ALA A 785 17.25 23.10 -10.19
CA ALA A 785 15.85 23.37 -9.88
C ALA A 785 15.35 22.52 -8.71
N GLU A 786 15.78 21.26 -8.64
CA GLU A 786 15.46 20.33 -7.54
C GLU A 786 16.13 20.78 -6.22
N ILE A 787 17.41 21.17 -6.29
CA ILE A 787 18.15 21.72 -5.13
C ILE A 787 17.46 23.00 -4.63
N LEU A 788 17.03 23.90 -5.53
CA LEU A 788 16.33 25.13 -5.14
C LEU A 788 14.97 24.86 -4.49
N LYS A 789 14.24 23.84 -4.94
CA LYS A 789 12.98 23.40 -4.32
C LYS A 789 13.21 22.79 -2.93
N GLN A 790 14.30 22.04 -2.76
CA GLN A 790 14.71 21.55 -1.44
C GLN A 790 15.06 22.71 -0.51
N ILE A 791 15.80 23.70 -1.00
CA ILE A 791 16.13 24.92 -0.25
C ILE A 791 14.85 25.66 0.17
N ASP A 792 13.86 25.85 -0.71
CA ASP A 792 12.58 26.48 -0.35
C ASP A 792 11.89 25.75 0.80
N SER A 793 11.78 24.42 0.70
CA SER A 793 11.16 23.61 1.75
C SER A 793 11.90 23.72 3.09
N MET A 794 13.23 23.79 3.07
CA MET A 794 14.04 23.97 4.28
C MET A 794 13.86 25.37 4.87
N VAL A 795 13.77 26.40 4.03
CA VAL A 795 13.57 27.79 4.46
C VAL A 795 12.14 28.02 4.96
N ASP A 796 11.13 27.35 4.38
CA ASP A 796 9.75 27.38 4.87
C ASP A 796 9.61 26.70 6.24
N ALA A 797 10.38 25.64 6.51
CA ALA A 797 10.42 25.00 7.82
C ALA A 797 10.92 25.96 8.93
N PHE A 798 11.74 26.96 8.58
CA PHE A 798 12.22 27.97 9.54
C PHE A 798 11.14 28.94 10.02
N ASP A 799 10.00 29.02 9.33
CA ASP A 799 8.86 29.87 9.75
C ASP A 799 7.97 29.19 10.80
N SER A 800 8.24 27.93 11.18
CA SER A 800 7.58 27.26 12.30
C SER A 800 7.74 28.05 13.60
N PRO A 801 6.73 28.06 14.51
CA PRO A 801 6.82 28.71 15.83
C PRO A 801 8.08 28.32 16.62
N ASP A 802 8.56 27.09 16.44
CA ASP A 802 9.74 26.55 17.12
C ASP A 802 11.06 27.22 16.69
N TYR A 803 11.12 27.76 15.46
CA TYR A 803 12.34 28.32 14.85
C TYR A 803 12.22 29.82 14.54
N ALA A 804 11.02 30.37 14.39
CA ALA A 804 10.78 31.79 14.09
C ALA A 804 11.31 32.74 15.18
N SER A 805 11.47 32.23 16.41
CA SER A 805 12.09 32.95 17.54
C SER A 805 13.63 32.91 17.53
N VAL A 806 14.25 32.11 16.65
CA VAL A 806 15.70 31.86 16.57
C VAL A 806 16.28 32.34 15.23
N ILE A 807 15.57 32.12 14.12
CA ILE A 807 16.07 32.36 12.76
C ILE A 807 15.42 33.60 12.17
N GLU A 808 16.20 34.45 11.51
CA GLU A 808 15.72 35.51 10.64
C GLU A 808 15.75 35.01 9.18
N THR A 809 14.56 34.71 8.62
CA THR A 809 14.44 34.06 7.31
C THR A 809 14.56 35.02 6.12
N ALA A 810 14.39 36.33 6.33
CA ALA A 810 14.38 37.33 5.26
C ALA A 810 15.72 37.43 4.47
N PRO A 811 16.91 37.46 5.11
CA PRO A 811 18.19 37.46 4.40
C PRO A 811 18.40 36.21 3.54
N ILE A 812 18.06 35.03 4.07
CA ILE A 812 18.18 33.74 3.38
C ILE A 812 17.27 33.71 2.15
N ARG A 813 15.99 34.06 2.31
CA ARG A 813 15.01 34.12 1.22
C ARG A 813 15.43 35.09 0.11
N ASN A 814 16.06 36.23 0.47
CA ASN A 814 16.56 37.18 -0.52
C ASN A 814 17.70 36.60 -1.36
N ARG A 815 18.61 35.85 -0.74
CA ARG A 815 19.71 35.19 -1.44
C ARG A 815 19.21 34.09 -2.37
N VAL A 816 18.28 33.25 -1.89
CA VAL A 816 17.62 32.21 -2.71
C VAL A 816 16.92 32.82 -3.93
N ARG A 817 16.20 33.94 -3.75
CA ARG A 817 15.54 34.65 -4.86
C ARG A 817 16.53 35.10 -5.93
N LYS A 818 17.68 35.67 -5.54
CA LYS A 818 18.73 36.10 -6.49
C LYS A 818 19.27 34.93 -7.30
N VAL A 819 19.55 33.80 -6.65
CA VAL A 819 20.07 32.60 -7.32
C VAL A 819 19.03 32.01 -8.29
N LYS A 820 17.76 31.94 -7.88
CA LYS A 820 16.65 31.50 -8.74
C LYS A 820 16.56 32.31 -10.04
N THR A 821 16.68 33.63 -9.97
CA THR A 821 16.64 34.49 -11.17
C THR A 821 17.74 34.14 -12.17
N VAL A 822 18.96 33.86 -11.68
CA VAL A 822 20.08 33.47 -12.55
C VAL A 822 19.86 32.08 -13.15
N VAL A 823 19.36 31.13 -12.36
CA VAL A 823 19.08 29.76 -12.81
C VAL A 823 18.01 29.74 -13.90
N VAL A 824 16.91 30.47 -13.73
CA VAL A 824 15.84 30.59 -14.76
C VAL A 824 16.40 31.17 -16.07
N THR A 825 17.33 32.12 -15.99
CA THR A 825 17.98 32.69 -17.17
C THR A 825 18.82 31.64 -17.91
N ILE A 826 19.57 30.81 -17.17
CA ILE A 826 20.37 29.71 -17.73
C ILE A 826 19.48 28.63 -18.35
N GLU A 827 18.40 28.25 -17.66
CA GLU A 827 17.36 27.31 -18.13
C GLU A 827 16.76 27.75 -19.44
N THR A 828 16.32 29.00 -19.53
CA THR A 828 15.74 29.56 -20.75
C THR A 828 16.72 29.45 -21.93
N ILE A 829 17.99 29.82 -21.73
CA ILE A 829 19.01 29.76 -22.79
C ILE A 829 19.31 28.31 -23.20
N HIS A 830 19.38 27.38 -22.26
CA HIS A 830 19.63 25.96 -22.56
C HIS A 830 18.50 25.38 -23.40
N ILE A 831 17.26 25.60 -22.97
CA ILE A 831 16.07 25.08 -23.63
C ILE A 831 15.97 25.60 -25.06
N GLU A 832 16.17 26.90 -25.26
CA GLU A 832 16.15 27.53 -26.58
C GLU A 832 17.16 26.88 -27.55
N LYS A 833 18.39 26.63 -27.08
CA LYS A 833 19.41 25.97 -27.89
C LYS A 833 19.07 24.51 -28.20
N THR A 834 18.57 23.77 -27.21
CA THR A 834 18.20 22.36 -27.38
C THR A 834 17.05 22.20 -28.38
N VAL A 835 16.00 23.00 -28.26
CA VAL A 835 14.87 23.00 -29.20
C VAL A 835 15.33 23.32 -30.62
N THR A 836 16.18 24.34 -30.79
CA THR A 836 16.72 24.73 -32.11
C THR A 836 17.52 23.59 -32.76
N ILE A 837 18.33 22.85 -32.00
CA ILE A 837 19.08 21.69 -32.51
C ILE A 837 18.13 20.57 -32.97
N ILE A 838 17.04 20.34 -32.23
CA ILE A 838 16.06 19.30 -32.59
C ILE A 838 15.31 19.70 -33.87
N GLU A 839 14.88 20.96 -33.99
CA GLU A 839 14.25 21.49 -35.22
C GLU A 839 15.15 21.29 -36.44
N GLU A 840 16.44 21.60 -36.34
CA GLU A 840 17.39 21.38 -37.44
C GLU A 840 17.49 19.90 -37.86
N LYS A 841 17.35 18.96 -36.92
CA LYS A 841 17.38 17.51 -37.21
C LYS A 841 16.09 17.03 -37.85
N VAL A 842 14.92 17.51 -37.39
CA VAL A 842 13.63 17.21 -38.00
C VAL A 842 13.57 17.72 -39.45
N VAL A 843 14.06 18.95 -39.70
CA VAL A 843 14.15 19.49 -41.07
C VAL A 843 15.06 18.65 -41.97
N LYS A 844 16.14 18.06 -41.43
CA LYS A 844 17.01 17.14 -42.19
C LYS A 844 16.33 15.80 -42.50
N LEU A 845 15.52 15.28 -41.58
CA LEU A 845 14.70 14.08 -41.80
C LEU A 845 13.67 14.30 -42.90
N ALA A 846 12.93 15.41 -42.85
CA ALA A 846 11.87 15.74 -43.80
C ALA A 846 12.33 15.87 -45.26
N LYS A 847 13.60 16.18 -45.51
CA LYS A 847 14.13 16.34 -46.88
C LYS A 847 14.48 15.01 -47.57
N HIS A 848 14.48 13.88 -46.85
CA HIS A 848 14.94 12.58 -47.36
C HIS A 848 16.34 12.58 -48.02
N ASP A 849 17.19 13.59 -47.73
CA ASP A 849 18.51 13.79 -48.35
C ASP A 849 19.58 12.77 -47.89
N SER A 850 19.21 11.71 -47.16
CA SER A 850 20.14 10.83 -46.47
C SER A 850 19.79 9.34 -46.60
N THR A 851 20.79 8.47 -46.44
CA THR A 851 20.61 7.01 -46.51
C THR A 851 19.63 6.52 -45.45
N ARG A 852 18.97 5.38 -45.70
CA ARG A 852 18.02 4.73 -44.78
C ARG A 852 18.57 4.57 -43.35
N GLU A 853 19.84 4.15 -43.24
CA GLU A 853 20.55 4.01 -41.96
C GLU A 853 20.74 5.36 -41.25
N ARG A 854 20.99 6.44 -42.02
CA ARG A 854 21.12 7.79 -41.48
C ARG A 854 19.78 8.38 -41.06
N GLN A 855 18.69 8.08 -41.78
CA GLN A 855 17.33 8.43 -41.38
C GLN A 855 16.96 7.75 -40.04
N SER A 856 17.23 6.44 -39.90
CA SER A 856 17.05 5.73 -38.63
C SER A 856 17.83 6.38 -37.48
N THR A 857 19.09 6.76 -37.73
CA THR A 857 19.93 7.42 -36.71
C THR A 857 19.37 8.80 -36.32
N LEU A 858 18.90 9.58 -37.30
CA LEU A 858 18.32 10.89 -37.05
C LEU A 858 16.99 10.81 -36.28
N LEU A 859 16.15 9.79 -36.57
CA LEU A 859 14.91 9.53 -35.84
C LEU A 859 15.20 9.28 -34.34
N GLU A 860 16.18 8.42 -34.04
CA GLU A 860 16.63 8.16 -32.66
C GLU A 860 17.21 9.43 -31.99
N GLU A 861 17.95 10.25 -32.73
CA GLU A 861 18.54 11.47 -32.19
C GLU A 861 17.49 12.55 -31.86
N VAL A 862 16.40 12.64 -32.64
CA VAL A 862 15.27 13.53 -32.36
C VAL A 862 14.45 13.00 -31.18
N GLU A 863 14.19 11.70 -31.14
CA GLU A 863 13.49 11.03 -30.03
C GLU A 863 14.20 11.29 -28.70
N LYS A 864 15.53 11.06 -28.65
CA LYS A 864 16.35 11.37 -27.46
C LYS A 864 16.29 12.84 -27.06
N GLY A 865 16.23 13.74 -28.04
CA GLY A 865 16.09 15.18 -27.76
C GLY A 865 14.74 15.54 -27.15
N LEU A 866 13.66 14.94 -27.63
CA LEU A 866 12.30 15.10 -27.09
C LEU A 866 12.18 14.50 -25.68
N GLU A 867 12.77 13.32 -25.45
CA GLU A 867 12.86 12.70 -24.12
C GLU A 867 13.62 13.58 -23.12
N GLN A 868 14.73 14.21 -23.55
CA GLN A 868 15.46 15.15 -22.71
C GLN A 868 14.61 16.36 -22.30
N LEU A 869 13.84 16.94 -23.23
CA LEU A 869 12.93 18.04 -22.92
C LEU A 869 11.79 17.61 -21.99
N GLU A 870 11.24 16.41 -22.16
CA GLU A 870 10.22 15.86 -21.25
C GLU A 870 10.79 15.63 -19.83
N MET A 871 12.02 15.13 -19.73
CA MET A 871 12.72 14.98 -18.44
C MET A 871 12.95 16.32 -17.72
N LEU A 872 13.26 17.40 -18.47
CA LEU A 872 13.37 18.75 -17.91
C LEU A 872 12.02 19.28 -17.40
N ARG A 873 10.93 18.98 -18.12
CA ARG A 873 9.55 19.28 -17.68
C ARG A 873 9.24 18.62 -16.34
N GLU A 874 9.57 17.34 -16.20
CA GLU A 874 9.36 16.57 -14.96
C GLU A 874 10.18 17.11 -13.78
N ARG A 875 11.38 17.63 -14.05
CA ARG A 875 12.24 18.30 -13.06
C ARG A 875 11.74 19.69 -12.65
N GLY A 876 10.65 20.18 -13.24
CA GLY A 876 10.05 21.46 -12.90
C GLY A 876 10.67 22.66 -13.60
N VAL A 877 11.45 22.43 -14.68
CA VAL A 877 11.93 23.50 -15.55
C VAL A 877 10.78 24.00 -16.41
N ASP A 878 10.62 25.33 -16.50
CA ASP A 878 9.56 25.94 -17.28
C ASP A 878 9.84 25.83 -18.79
N LEU A 879 8.98 25.08 -19.49
CA LEU A 879 9.00 24.90 -20.94
C LEU A 879 7.85 25.64 -21.64
N GLU A 880 7.01 26.38 -20.91
CA GLU A 880 5.91 27.15 -21.48
C GLU A 880 6.37 28.02 -22.67
N PRO A 881 7.52 28.74 -22.61
CA PRO A 881 7.98 29.60 -23.71
C PRO A 881 8.19 28.89 -25.05
N VAL A 882 8.54 27.60 -25.03
CA VAL A 882 8.86 26.80 -26.23
C VAL A 882 7.85 25.69 -26.51
N THR A 883 6.78 25.57 -25.71
CA THR A 883 5.85 24.43 -25.79
C THR A 883 5.22 24.28 -27.18
N ASN A 884 4.86 25.38 -27.84
CA ASN A 884 4.31 25.34 -29.20
C ASN A 884 5.30 24.77 -30.23
N ARG A 885 6.59 25.08 -30.10
CA ARG A 885 7.66 24.55 -30.95
C ARG A 885 7.87 23.06 -30.70
N ILE A 886 7.88 22.66 -29.43
CA ILE A 886 7.98 21.23 -29.04
C ILE A 886 6.81 20.43 -29.63
N SER A 887 5.58 20.93 -29.54
CA SER A 887 4.41 20.25 -30.12
C SER A 887 4.49 20.15 -31.65
N ALA A 888 5.01 21.17 -32.34
CA ALA A 888 5.24 21.12 -33.77
C ALA A 888 6.28 20.03 -34.13
N ILE A 889 7.42 20.01 -33.44
CA ILE A 889 8.48 19.00 -33.59
C ILE A 889 7.93 17.59 -33.35
N GLN A 890 7.15 17.38 -32.28
CA GLN A 890 6.56 16.08 -31.95
C GLN A 890 5.60 15.61 -33.03
N SER A 891 4.74 16.50 -33.55
CA SER A 891 3.81 16.18 -34.62
C SER A 891 4.57 15.76 -35.89
N GLU A 892 5.56 16.54 -36.30
CA GLU A 892 6.34 16.29 -37.51
C GLU A 892 7.20 15.02 -37.40
N TRP A 893 7.85 14.80 -36.26
CA TRP A 893 8.59 13.55 -35.99
C TRP A 893 7.67 12.32 -35.99
N THR A 894 6.46 12.43 -35.41
CA THR A 894 5.50 11.30 -35.38
C THR A 894 5.07 10.90 -36.78
N GLU A 895 4.83 11.88 -37.65
CA GLU A 895 4.48 11.64 -39.05
C GLU A 895 5.63 10.99 -39.82
N LEU A 896 6.84 11.54 -39.70
CA LEU A 896 8.04 11.01 -40.35
C LEU A 896 8.41 9.61 -39.85
N ASN A 897 8.28 9.33 -38.55
CA ASN A 897 8.53 8.00 -37.99
C ASN A 897 7.49 6.98 -38.48
N ARG A 898 6.20 7.38 -38.55
CA ARG A 898 5.13 6.53 -39.09
C ARG A 898 5.39 6.18 -40.56
N GLU A 899 5.82 7.15 -41.37
CA GLU A 899 6.16 6.91 -42.77
C GLU A 899 7.33 5.94 -42.90
N PHE A 900 8.40 6.16 -42.12
CA PHE A 900 9.55 5.26 -42.08
C PHE A 900 9.18 3.82 -41.68
N GLU A 901 8.36 3.65 -40.63
CA GLU A 901 7.87 2.36 -40.17
C GLU A 901 6.97 1.66 -41.21
N GLN A 902 6.08 2.40 -41.87
CA GLN A 902 5.22 1.84 -42.93
C GLN A 902 6.03 1.35 -44.13
N GLU A 903 7.02 2.12 -44.55
CA GLU A 903 7.94 1.71 -45.60
C GLU A 903 8.76 0.48 -45.18
N GLU A 904 9.21 0.40 -43.92
CA GLU A 904 9.97 -0.75 -43.41
C GLU A 904 9.08 -1.99 -43.26
N GLN A 905 7.81 -1.82 -42.88
CA GLN A 905 6.85 -2.90 -42.79
C GLN A 905 6.46 -3.44 -44.18
N MET A 906 6.29 -2.56 -45.18
CA MET A 906 6.11 -2.98 -46.58
C MET A 906 7.34 -3.72 -47.09
N ARG A 907 8.54 -3.18 -46.85
CA ARG A 907 9.82 -3.81 -47.21
C ARG A 907 9.97 -5.20 -46.57
N THR A 908 9.62 -5.33 -45.29
CA THR A 908 9.64 -6.61 -44.57
C THR A 908 8.55 -7.58 -45.05
N GLY A 909 7.38 -7.07 -45.42
CA GLY A 909 6.29 -7.85 -46.00
C GLY A 909 6.68 -8.47 -47.34
N VAL A 910 7.24 -7.67 -48.24
CA VAL A 910 7.78 -8.14 -49.54
C VAL A 910 8.85 -9.21 -49.32
N LEU A 911 9.77 -8.99 -48.38
CA LEU A 911 10.79 -9.98 -48.03
C LEU A 911 10.18 -11.32 -47.54
N ASN A 912 9.19 -11.26 -46.65
CA ASN A 912 8.53 -12.46 -46.11
C ASN A 912 7.74 -13.21 -47.19
N ASP A 913 7.08 -12.49 -48.10
CA ASP A 913 6.33 -13.08 -49.20
C ASP A 913 7.27 -13.80 -50.18
N LEU A 914 8.39 -13.17 -50.54
CA LEU A 914 9.43 -13.79 -51.38
C LEU A 914 10.04 -15.02 -50.70
N ILE A 915 10.30 -14.95 -49.38
CA ILE A 915 10.76 -16.09 -48.57
C ILE A 915 9.72 -17.22 -48.57
N ALA A 916 8.44 -16.91 -48.39
CA ALA A 916 7.36 -17.90 -48.36
C ALA A 916 7.17 -18.57 -49.72
N GLN A 917 7.17 -17.80 -50.81
CA GLN A 917 7.10 -18.32 -52.18
C GLN A 917 8.27 -19.26 -52.47
N LYS A 918 9.50 -18.85 -52.14
CA LYS A 918 10.68 -19.71 -52.27
C LYS A 918 10.57 -20.98 -51.41
N GLY A 919 10.10 -20.85 -50.17
CA GLY A 919 9.86 -21.97 -49.26
C GLY A 919 8.83 -22.98 -49.77
N GLN A 920 7.72 -22.51 -50.37
CA GLN A 920 6.70 -23.36 -50.98
C GLN A 920 7.27 -24.17 -52.14
N ILE A 921 8.02 -23.54 -53.05
CA ILE A 921 8.66 -24.23 -54.17
C ILE A 921 9.67 -25.27 -53.65
N LEU A 922 10.42 -24.95 -52.59
CA LEU A 922 11.34 -25.90 -51.94
C LEU A 922 10.64 -27.12 -51.34
N SER A 923 9.39 -26.98 -50.89
CA SER A 923 8.60 -28.07 -50.29
C SER A 923 7.74 -28.86 -51.28
N ARG A 924 7.57 -28.37 -52.52
CA ARG A 924 6.77 -29.02 -53.54
C ARG A 924 7.42 -30.34 -53.98
N VAL A 925 6.59 -31.34 -54.27
CA VAL A 925 6.98 -32.58 -54.92
C VAL A 925 6.54 -32.49 -56.38
N GLU A 926 7.49 -32.35 -57.30
CA GLU A 926 7.22 -32.26 -58.74
C GLU A 926 7.01 -33.67 -59.33
N ALA A 927 5.93 -33.84 -60.11
CA ALA A 927 5.54 -35.14 -60.69
C ALA A 927 5.85 -35.24 -62.19
N THR A 928 6.12 -34.11 -62.85
CA THR A 928 6.39 -34.04 -64.29
C THR A 928 7.67 -33.26 -64.62
N PRO A 929 8.31 -33.54 -65.76
CA PRO A 929 9.49 -32.78 -66.23
C PRO A 929 9.21 -31.28 -66.42
N GLU A 930 8.04 -30.91 -66.93
CA GLU A 930 7.60 -29.51 -67.05
C GLU A 930 7.52 -28.80 -65.69
N GLU A 931 7.03 -29.47 -64.65
CA GLU A 931 6.98 -28.90 -63.29
C GLU A 931 8.39 -28.66 -62.71
N LEU A 932 9.33 -29.59 -62.95
CA LEU A 932 10.72 -29.45 -62.54
C LEU A 932 11.41 -28.24 -63.20
N ARG A 933 11.23 -28.05 -64.52
CA ARG A 933 11.78 -26.89 -65.25
C ARG A 933 11.17 -25.58 -64.75
N THR A 934 9.86 -25.59 -64.47
CA THR A 934 9.13 -24.40 -63.97
C THR A 934 9.61 -23.99 -62.57
N SER A 935 9.83 -24.94 -61.66
CA SER A 935 10.36 -24.67 -60.31
C SER A 935 11.73 -23.98 -60.34
N VAL A 936 12.63 -24.34 -61.25
CA VAL A 936 13.97 -23.72 -61.38
C VAL A 936 13.89 -22.27 -61.82
N VAL A 937 13.17 -21.98 -62.89
CA VAL A 937 13.02 -20.61 -63.41
C VAL A 937 12.36 -19.69 -62.37
N THR A 938 11.37 -20.21 -61.65
CA THR A 938 10.64 -19.41 -60.65
C THR A 938 11.51 -19.06 -59.43
N VAL A 939 12.36 -19.99 -58.95
CA VAL A 939 13.26 -19.69 -57.83
C VAL A 939 14.40 -18.76 -58.24
N GLU A 940 14.90 -18.85 -59.47
CA GLU A 940 15.91 -17.91 -59.98
C GLU A 940 15.37 -16.48 -60.10
N ALA A 941 14.09 -16.32 -60.51
CA ALA A 941 13.41 -15.02 -60.50
C ALA A 941 13.26 -14.46 -59.08
N ILE A 942 12.82 -15.28 -58.11
CA ILE A 942 12.70 -14.86 -56.70
C ILE A 942 14.06 -14.48 -56.11
N ASN A 943 15.13 -15.22 -56.44
CA ASN A 943 16.49 -14.91 -55.99
C ASN A 943 17.03 -13.58 -56.54
N PHE A 944 16.60 -13.17 -57.73
CA PHE A 944 16.94 -11.87 -58.29
C PHE A 944 16.29 -10.72 -57.51
N GLU A 945 15.02 -10.88 -57.10
CA GLU A 945 14.29 -9.90 -56.29
C GLU A 945 14.80 -9.83 -54.85
N LEU A 946 15.21 -10.97 -54.27
CA LEU A 946 15.79 -11.03 -52.91
C LEU A 946 17.16 -10.34 -52.77
N LYS A 947 17.77 -9.92 -53.88
CA LYS A 947 19.08 -9.26 -53.92
C LYS A 947 19.08 -7.86 -53.26
N GLU A 948 17.93 -7.20 -53.23
CA GLU A 948 17.73 -5.92 -52.51
C GLU A 948 17.66 -6.09 -50.97
N PHE A 949 17.74 -7.34 -50.50
CA PHE A 949 17.61 -7.73 -49.10
C PHE A 949 18.80 -8.59 -48.60
N GLU A 950 19.96 -8.53 -49.27
CA GLU A 950 21.14 -9.37 -49.00
C GLU A 950 21.62 -9.36 -47.53
N ASP A 951 21.29 -8.31 -46.76
CA ASP A 951 21.64 -8.19 -45.34
C ASP A 951 20.76 -9.04 -44.38
N SER A 952 19.70 -9.68 -44.88
CA SER A 952 18.78 -10.46 -44.03
C SER A 952 19.33 -11.87 -43.70
N PRO A 953 19.50 -12.22 -42.41
CA PRO A 953 20.02 -13.53 -42.00
C PRO A 953 19.09 -14.71 -42.36
N GLN A 954 17.81 -14.45 -42.64
CA GLN A 954 16.82 -15.46 -43.00
C GLN A 954 17.05 -16.08 -44.39
N LEU A 955 17.81 -15.39 -45.26
CA LEU A 955 18.06 -15.82 -46.64
C LEU A 955 19.07 -16.98 -46.75
N ALA A 956 19.98 -17.10 -45.78
CA ALA A 956 21.07 -18.06 -45.84
C ALA A 956 20.59 -19.53 -45.80
N GLU A 957 19.61 -19.84 -44.94
CA GLU A 957 19.07 -21.19 -44.80
C GLU A 957 18.24 -21.62 -46.02
N LEU A 958 17.46 -20.69 -46.59
CA LEU A 958 16.68 -20.92 -47.81
C LEU A 958 17.55 -21.15 -49.03
N GLU A 959 18.67 -20.42 -49.14
CA GLU A 959 19.63 -20.63 -50.22
C GLU A 959 20.31 -21.99 -50.09
N GLU A 960 20.71 -22.42 -48.89
CA GLU A 960 21.30 -23.75 -48.68
C GLU A 960 20.32 -24.88 -49.08
N ARG A 961 19.04 -24.75 -48.71
CA ARG A 961 17.99 -25.72 -49.09
C ARG A 961 17.77 -25.75 -50.61
N TRP A 962 17.79 -24.59 -51.26
CA TRP A 962 17.67 -24.49 -52.72
C TRP A 962 18.83 -25.17 -53.42
N GLN A 963 20.07 -24.93 -53.01
CA GLN A 963 21.24 -25.56 -53.63
C GLN A 963 21.17 -27.09 -53.55
N LYS A 964 20.70 -27.66 -52.43
CA LYS A 964 20.49 -29.11 -52.28
C LYS A 964 19.40 -29.64 -53.21
N LYS A 965 18.26 -28.95 -53.32
CA LYS A 965 17.14 -29.35 -54.19
C LYS A 965 17.49 -29.19 -55.68
N ARG A 966 18.17 -28.12 -56.06
CA ARG A 966 18.61 -27.81 -57.44
C ARG A 966 19.44 -28.95 -58.04
N VAL A 967 20.44 -29.45 -57.31
CA VAL A 967 21.29 -30.56 -57.77
C VAL A 967 20.47 -31.84 -58.03
N GLN A 968 19.43 -32.08 -57.25
CA GLN A 968 18.54 -33.23 -57.44
C GLN A 968 17.64 -33.05 -58.67
N VAL A 969 17.07 -31.84 -58.82
CA VAL A 969 16.21 -31.47 -59.96
C VAL A 969 16.98 -31.54 -61.28
N GLU A 970 18.20 -31.01 -61.34
CA GLU A 970 19.05 -31.04 -62.55
C GLU A 970 19.38 -32.48 -62.98
N LYS A 971 19.68 -33.38 -62.03
CA LYS A 971 19.93 -34.80 -62.30
C LYS A 971 18.69 -35.53 -62.83
N LEU A 972 17.51 -35.20 -62.30
CA LEU A 972 16.24 -35.78 -62.78
C LEU A 972 15.92 -35.32 -64.19
N LEU A 973 16.11 -34.03 -64.49
CA LEU A 973 15.93 -33.50 -65.84
C LEU A 973 16.91 -34.11 -66.85
N GLU A 974 18.17 -34.34 -66.44
CA GLU A 974 19.15 -35.03 -67.28
C GLU A 974 18.75 -36.48 -67.56
N ALA A 975 18.24 -37.20 -66.55
CA ALA A 975 17.73 -38.57 -66.71
C ALA A 975 16.50 -38.63 -67.64
N VAL A 976 15.59 -37.66 -67.54
CA VAL A 976 14.43 -37.54 -68.44
C VAL A 976 14.89 -37.30 -69.88
N ASP A 977 15.82 -36.37 -70.11
CA ASP A 977 16.37 -36.11 -71.45
C ASP A 977 17.15 -37.31 -72.01
N GLN A 978 17.75 -38.15 -71.16
CA GLN A 978 18.38 -39.41 -71.58
C GLN A 978 17.35 -40.48 -71.94
N LEU A 979 16.26 -40.61 -71.16
CA LEU A 979 15.16 -41.54 -71.42
C LEU A 979 14.42 -41.18 -72.71
N GLY A 980 14.12 -39.89 -72.94
CA GLY A 980 13.52 -39.44 -74.20
C GLY A 980 14.38 -39.77 -75.41
N ARG A 981 15.72 -39.60 -75.29
CA ARG A 981 16.68 -40.01 -76.34
C ARG A 981 16.74 -41.52 -76.56
N LEU A 982 16.49 -42.33 -75.53
CA LEU A 982 16.42 -43.79 -75.64
C LEU A 982 15.10 -44.26 -76.25
N GLU A 983 13.99 -43.63 -75.88
CA GLU A 983 12.66 -43.88 -76.45
C GLU A 983 12.63 -43.54 -77.94
N GLU A 984 13.19 -42.40 -78.34
CA GLU A 984 13.33 -41.97 -79.73
C GLU A 984 14.25 -42.91 -80.54
N ARG A 985 15.27 -43.51 -79.90
CA ARG A 985 16.09 -44.57 -80.50
C ARG A 985 15.34 -45.90 -80.62
N TYR A 986 14.41 -46.19 -79.71
CA TYR A 986 13.65 -47.44 -79.67
C TYR A 986 12.49 -47.44 -80.66
N THR A 987 11.76 -46.33 -80.80
CA THR A 987 10.73 -46.15 -81.84
C THR A 987 11.31 -46.21 -83.25
N ASN A 988 12.58 -45.83 -83.41
CA ASN A 988 13.32 -45.96 -84.68
C ASN A 988 13.89 -47.37 -84.91
N ALA A 989 13.79 -48.29 -83.94
CA ALA A 989 14.43 -49.61 -83.95
C ALA A 989 13.42 -50.77 -84.00
N GLU A 990 12.34 -50.63 -84.78
CA GLU A 990 11.38 -51.71 -85.08
C GLU A 990 11.94 -52.84 -85.98
N HIS A 991 13.26 -53.08 -85.98
CA HIS A 991 13.89 -54.27 -86.57
C HIS A 991 15.15 -54.68 -85.77
N ALA A 992 14.97 -55.23 -84.57
CA ALA A 992 15.83 -56.31 -84.05
C ALA A 992 15.33 -56.82 -82.69
N GLN A 993 15.02 -58.11 -82.64
CA GLN A 993 14.65 -58.85 -81.44
C GLN A 993 15.80 -59.00 -80.42
N CYS A 994 15.38 -59.04 -79.14
CA CYS A 994 16.00 -59.77 -78.02
C CYS A 994 17.46 -59.51 -77.65
N VAL A 995 17.77 -58.41 -76.94
CA VAL A 995 18.83 -58.37 -75.89
C VAL A 995 18.54 -57.35 -74.75
N VAL A 996 17.63 -56.38 -74.88
CA VAL A 996 17.65 -55.18 -73.99
C VAL A 996 16.79 -55.28 -72.71
N LEU A 997 15.99 -56.33 -72.50
CA LEU A 997 15.09 -56.43 -71.33
C LEU A 997 15.85 -56.60 -70.00
N GLU A 998 16.99 -57.29 -69.98
CA GLU A 998 17.81 -57.46 -68.76
C GLU A 998 18.55 -56.19 -68.32
N GLY A 999 18.83 -55.27 -69.25
CA GLY A 999 19.47 -53.99 -68.97
C GLY A 999 18.50 -52.96 -68.40
N ALA A 1000 17.27 -52.94 -68.93
CA ALA A 1000 16.20 -52.05 -68.47
C ALA A 1000 15.68 -52.45 -67.08
N GLU A 1001 15.48 -53.74 -66.81
CA GLU A 1001 15.10 -54.22 -65.47
C GLU A 1001 16.18 -53.93 -64.42
N ASN A 1002 17.47 -54.06 -64.76
CA ASN A 1002 18.55 -53.71 -63.85
C ASN A 1002 18.67 -52.20 -63.59
N LEU A 1003 18.36 -51.34 -64.58
CA LEU A 1003 18.34 -49.89 -64.41
C LEU A 1003 17.14 -49.44 -63.57
N VAL A 1004 15.95 -49.99 -63.82
CA VAL A 1004 14.72 -49.75 -63.04
C VAL A 1004 14.87 -50.25 -61.61
N THR A 1005 15.56 -51.39 -61.40
CA THR A 1005 15.82 -51.93 -60.05
C THR A 1005 16.86 -51.10 -59.30
N ARG A 1006 17.89 -50.56 -59.98
CA ARG A 1006 18.86 -49.63 -59.38
C ARG A 1006 18.27 -48.26 -59.09
N LEU A 1007 17.41 -47.74 -59.95
CA LEU A 1007 16.67 -46.49 -59.70
C LEU A 1007 15.67 -46.67 -58.55
N ASN A 1008 14.93 -47.78 -58.50
CA ASN A 1008 14.01 -48.08 -57.41
C ASN A 1008 14.71 -48.32 -56.06
N SER A 1009 15.91 -48.93 -56.04
CA SER A 1009 16.64 -49.12 -54.77
C SER A 1009 17.30 -47.83 -54.27
N HIS A 1010 17.68 -46.92 -55.17
CA HIS A 1010 18.28 -45.65 -54.79
C HIS A 1010 17.23 -44.62 -54.33
N TYR A 1011 16.02 -44.64 -54.90
CA TYR A 1011 14.94 -43.69 -54.58
C TYR A 1011 13.94 -44.15 -53.50
N ARG A 1012 13.87 -45.45 -53.15
CA ARG A 1012 12.98 -45.93 -52.07
C ARG A 1012 13.39 -45.52 -50.66
N ASN A 1013 14.65 -45.16 -50.44
CA ASN A 1013 15.14 -44.93 -49.09
C ASN A 1013 15.05 -43.47 -48.60
N ASP A 1014 14.77 -42.49 -49.47
CA ASP A 1014 14.78 -41.07 -49.05
C ASP A 1014 13.51 -40.24 -49.38
N CYS A 1015 12.58 -40.68 -50.25
CA CYS A 1015 11.58 -39.74 -50.79
C CYS A 1015 10.08 -40.11 -50.70
N GLY A 1016 9.66 -41.23 -50.11
CA GLY A 1016 8.21 -41.49 -49.88
C GLY A 1016 7.30 -41.38 -51.12
N LEU A 1017 7.83 -41.54 -52.34
CA LEU A 1017 7.07 -41.49 -53.59
C LEU A 1017 6.57 -42.89 -53.97
N ARG A 1018 5.31 -42.99 -54.42
CA ARG A 1018 4.69 -44.23 -54.87
C ARG A 1018 5.09 -44.58 -56.31
N SER A 1019 5.22 -45.89 -56.51
CA SER A 1019 5.64 -46.64 -57.69
C SER A 1019 4.56 -46.71 -58.80
N SER A 1020 4.00 -45.59 -59.27
CA SER A 1020 3.17 -45.61 -60.50
C SER A 1020 3.96 -45.15 -61.71
#